data_AF-A0A523AWI8-F1
#
_entry.id   AF-A0A523AWI8-F1
#
_cell.length_a   1.000
_cell.length_b   1.000
_cell.length_c   1.000
_cell.angle_alpha   90.00
_cell.angle_beta   90.00
_cell.angle_gamma   90.00
#
_symmetry.space_group_name_H-M   'P 1'
#
loop_
_entity.id
_entity.type
_entity.pdbx_description
1 polymer ?
#
loop_
_entity_poly.entity_id
_entity_poly.type
_entity_poly.pdbx_seq_one_letter_code
_entity_poly.pdbx_strand_id
1 'polypeptide(L)'
;GPGCLVFVPQAKGLEYAEKIAETLEKEGMSVFLYERMSPGMLEKFRKGEYAVLVGIASSRSPLARGLDLPETVRYVVFAGVPRREMKVEVKECNPQKLLVALKALSPLLGERMGKRMASVLSSLSKVIPVRGELIQKLREADEGKTQLEGFAAHLRKVVLEAREILEEAMGDEELRKEVGRLDVEMRMEGGEWVFISPDADGYLQASGRASRFYAMGISRGVSIVVVDDEKAFSGLSRRLRLLADEEFEEYVPEKVKEEFEKVDRDRETIRRIRRGEVKPEVLDLLRSSLLVVESPTKARTIAYLFGNPAQRTLDGFTFYEVASGQHVLTVVASAGHLFDLTTLEGFHGVRKEDGNYLPVYTDIRRCADCGEQFTDHETCPFCGSANLRTKKETVELLQKLSLEVNEVFIATDPDAEGEKIGYDLYVVLSPYCRNIRRLEFHEVTRKALRKALEEPGGLRPSYVQAQVVRRIEDRWVGFELSRKLWEVFGKRNLSAGRVQTPVLGWVLRQTEELKRKIPVATVRLENGLVLRIQNPEGPPPQEAEITDLSTREEKVLPPPPYTTDAMLREASQRLGFSASHTMELAQTLFECGLITYHRTDSTRVSIVGMELARKFVEENYPGLSRPREYSKEGAHECIRPTKPLSLQQLRFYLSAGIVRIPQKLGPDHFRLYDLIFRRFIASQMREARILVQEFKVKVWGKEVRERRVVGIIEEGFLKVHQTLRVEGRVEEGSFRVMETKVRYESSVRPYSQGDLIALMKEKGIGRPSTYSKIIETLFKRGYVFEKGGKLFVTPLGRMVYRYLEERFGRLVSEELTRDLEETIDAIENGKIRFQDVLKGMEEEVRREISSSGNPLPPR
;
A
#
# COMPACT_ATOMS: atom_id res chain seq x y z
N GLY A 1 -22.57 -17.73 -34.39
CA GLY A 1 -24.02 -17.71 -34.09
C GLY A 1 -24.52 -16.26 -34.05
N PRO A 2 -25.84 -16.02 -33.91
CA PRO A 2 -26.38 -14.66 -33.85
C PRO A 2 -26.01 -13.96 -32.53
N GLY A 3 -26.12 -12.63 -32.52
CA GLY A 3 -25.85 -11.80 -31.34
C GLY A 3 -24.36 -11.46 -31.14
N CYS A 4 -23.60 -11.43 -32.23
CA CYS A 4 -22.15 -11.19 -32.23
C CYS A 4 -21.83 -9.72 -32.52
N LEU A 5 -20.88 -9.15 -31.78
CA LEU A 5 -20.21 -7.92 -32.17
C LEU A 5 -18.75 -8.22 -32.51
N VAL A 6 -18.31 -7.88 -33.71
CA VAL A 6 -16.92 -7.99 -34.14
C VAL A 6 -16.29 -6.62 -34.11
N PHE A 7 -15.16 -6.51 -33.42
CA PHE A 7 -14.36 -5.29 -33.40
C PHE A 7 -12.99 -5.51 -34.01
N VAL A 8 -12.57 -4.58 -34.87
CA VAL A 8 -11.20 -4.50 -35.36
C VAL A 8 -10.36 -3.50 -34.55
N PRO A 9 -9.04 -3.70 -34.41
CA PRO A 9 -8.16 -2.73 -33.77
C PRO A 9 -8.22 -1.36 -34.46
N GLN A 10 -8.16 -0.28 -33.68
CA GLN A 10 -8.15 1.08 -34.23
C GLN A 10 -6.99 1.30 -35.21
N ALA A 11 -5.85 0.65 -34.97
CA ALA A 11 -4.68 0.73 -35.84
C ALA A 11 -4.91 0.20 -37.27
N LYS A 12 -5.85 -0.75 -37.46
CA LYS A 12 -6.14 -1.35 -38.78
C LYS A 12 -7.22 -0.61 -39.57
N GLY A 13 -7.97 0.29 -38.92
CA GLY A 13 -8.93 1.17 -39.59
C GLY A 13 -10.17 0.49 -40.16
N LEU A 14 -10.92 1.24 -40.97
CA LEU A 14 -12.21 0.81 -41.54
C LEU A 14 -12.04 -0.19 -42.69
N GLU A 15 -11.02 -0.03 -43.53
CA GLU A 15 -10.72 -0.95 -44.64
C GLU A 15 -10.56 -2.40 -44.17
N TYR A 16 -9.94 -2.60 -43.00
CA TYR A 16 -9.83 -3.94 -42.43
C TYR A 16 -11.17 -4.45 -41.89
N ALA A 17 -12.03 -3.57 -41.35
CA ALA A 17 -13.39 -3.93 -40.94
C ALA A 17 -14.24 -4.37 -42.14
N GLU A 18 -14.16 -3.66 -43.27
CA GLU A 18 -14.79 -4.02 -44.54
C GLU A 18 -14.36 -5.41 -44.99
N LYS A 19 -13.04 -5.66 -45.02
CA LYS A 19 -12.50 -6.98 -45.39
C LYS A 19 -13.01 -8.11 -44.49
N ILE A 20 -13.11 -7.87 -43.18
CA ILE A 20 -13.67 -8.85 -42.23
C ILE A 20 -15.17 -9.07 -42.49
N ALA A 21 -15.94 -8.01 -42.74
CA ALA A 21 -17.36 -8.13 -43.05
C ALA A 21 -17.60 -8.95 -44.32
N GLU A 22 -16.90 -8.64 -45.42
CA GLU A 22 -16.97 -9.38 -46.68
C GLU A 22 -16.60 -10.87 -46.51
N THR A 23 -15.60 -11.17 -45.68
CA THR A 23 -15.17 -12.54 -45.41
C THR A 23 -16.28 -13.31 -44.68
N LEU A 24 -16.91 -12.71 -43.68
CA LEU A 24 -18.01 -13.32 -42.93
C LEU A 24 -19.27 -13.53 -43.79
N GLU A 25 -19.56 -12.61 -44.71
CA GLU A 25 -20.67 -12.74 -45.66
C GLU A 25 -20.44 -13.90 -46.65
N LYS A 26 -19.19 -14.07 -47.12
CA LYS A 26 -18.81 -15.21 -48.00
C LYS A 26 -19.00 -16.56 -47.30
N GLU A 27 -18.79 -16.62 -46.00
CA GLU A 27 -19.04 -17.80 -45.16
C GLU A 27 -20.53 -17.98 -44.78
N GLY A 28 -21.43 -17.18 -45.38
CA GLY A 28 -22.88 -17.31 -45.23
C GLY A 28 -23.47 -16.63 -43.98
N MET A 29 -22.74 -15.75 -43.30
CA MET A 29 -23.27 -14.99 -42.17
C MET A 29 -23.95 -13.70 -42.63
N SER A 30 -25.08 -13.33 -41.99
CA SER A 30 -25.67 -12.00 -42.20
C SER A 30 -24.95 -10.95 -41.36
N VAL A 31 -24.30 -10.01 -42.04
CA VAL A 31 -23.41 -9.01 -41.41
C VAL A 31 -23.92 -7.60 -41.69
N PHE A 32 -23.66 -6.69 -40.76
CA PHE A 32 -23.78 -5.26 -41.00
C PHE A 32 -22.48 -4.56 -40.59
N LEU A 33 -21.85 -3.87 -41.54
CA LEU A 33 -20.68 -3.03 -41.30
C LEU A 33 -21.11 -1.67 -40.72
N TYR A 34 -20.57 -1.33 -39.55
CA TYR A 34 -20.88 -0.09 -38.86
C TYR A 34 -19.94 1.04 -39.27
N GLU A 35 -20.35 1.81 -40.27
CA GLU A 35 -19.69 3.07 -40.66
C GLU A 35 -20.38 4.29 -40.01
N ARG A 36 -21.71 4.30 -40.05
CA ARG A 36 -22.61 5.28 -39.42
C ARG A 36 -23.89 4.59 -38.99
N MET A 37 -24.59 5.18 -38.01
CA MET A 37 -25.85 4.64 -37.51
C MET A 37 -26.94 4.77 -38.60
N SER A 38 -27.46 3.65 -39.10
CA SER A 38 -28.59 3.64 -40.05
C SER A 38 -29.92 3.42 -39.30
N PRO A 39 -31.02 4.09 -39.72
CA PRO A 39 -32.34 3.89 -39.13
C PRO A 39 -32.77 2.42 -39.22
N GLY A 40 -33.20 1.83 -38.11
CA GLY A 40 -33.73 0.46 -38.06
C GLY A 40 -32.70 -0.67 -37.98
N MET A 41 -31.38 -0.40 -38.08
CA MET A 41 -30.35 -1.45 -37.95
C MET A 41 -30.42 -2.21 -36.63
N LEU A 42 -30.61 -1.49 -35.50
CA LEU A 42 -30.71 -2.11 -34.19
C LEU A 42 -31.92 -3.05 -34.09
N GLU A 43 -33.03 -2.69 -34.73
CA GLU A 43 -34.24 -3.51 -34.75
C GLU A 43 -34.04 -4.77 -35.60
N LYS A 44 -33.39 -4.64 -36.76
CA LYS A 44 -33.00 -5.78 -37.60
C LYS A 44 -32.05 -6.73 -36.88
N PHE A 45 -31.08 -6.20 -36.14
CA PHE A 45 -30.17 -7.00 -35.31
C PHE A 45 -30.93 -7.68 -34.15
N ARG A 46 -31.87 -6.97 -33.49
CA ARG A 46 -32.73 -7.55 -32.45
C ARG A 46 -33.60 -8.71 -32.96
N LYS A 47 -34.11 -8.60 -34.19
CA LYS A 47 -34.90 -9.62 -34.87
C LYS A 47 -34.07 -10.79 -35.41
N GLY A 48 -32.74 -10.68 -35.39
CA GLY A 48 -31.82 -11.68 -35.90
C GLY A 48 -31.64 -11.65 -37.43
N GLU A 49 -32.11 -10.61 -38.12
CA GLU A 49 -31.87 -10.42 -39.55
C GLU A 49 -30.36 -10.24 -39.83
N TYR A 50 -29.68 -9.52 -38.93
CA TYR A 50 -28.22 -9.49 -38.87
C TYR A 50 -27.74 -10.38 -37.71
N ALA A 51 -26.90 -11.35 -38.01
CA ALA A 51 -26.26 -12.20 -37.01
C ALA A 51 -25.06 -11.49 -36.34
N VAL A 52 -24.36 -10.64 -37.11
CA VAL A 52 -23.10 -10.00 -36.71
C VAL A 52 -23.10 -8.51 -37.04
N LEU A 53 -22.65 -7.67 -36.11
CA LEU A 53 -22.28 -6.28 -36.39
C LEU A 53 -20.76 -6.14 -36.35
N VAL A 54 -20.16 -5.54 -37.37
CA VAL A 54 -18.71 -5.31 -37.46
C VAL A 54 -18.40 -3.83 -37.29
N GLY A 55 -17.41 -3.46 -36.48
CA GLY A 55 -16.98 -2.08 -36.32
C GLY A 55 -15.58 -1.93 -35.74
N ILE A 56 -15.16 -0.70 -35.46
CA ILE A 56 -13.84 -0.41 -34.88
C ILE A 56 -13.92 -0.40 -33.35
N ALA A 57 -12.98 -1.08 -32.67
CA ALA A 57 -12.79 -1.00 -31.21
C ALA A 57 -12.20 0.36 -30.84
N SER A 58 -13.07 1.36 -30.64
CA SER A 58 -12.67 2.67 -30.13
C SER A 58 -13.69 3.15 -29.10
N SER A 59 -13.23 3.84 -28.06
CA SER A 59 -14.12 4.47 -27.07
C SER A 59 -15.04 5.55 -27.67
N ARG A 60 -14.70 6.03 -28.86
CA ARG A 60 -15.50 6.97 -29.67
C ARG A 60 -16.45 6.27 -30.64
N SER A 61 -16.30 4.96 -30.87
CA SER A 61 -17.19 4.18 -31.73
C SER A 61 -18.58 4.08 -31.09
N PRO A 62 -19.65 4.51 -31.79
CA PRO A 62 -21.00 4.36 -31.26
C PRO A 62 -21.41 2.89 -31.07
N LEU A 63 -20.84 1.93 -31.82
CA LEU A 63 -21.07 0.50 -31.58
C LEU A 63 -20.55 0.08 -30.20
N ALA A 64 -19.43 0.66 -29.77
CA ALA A 64 -18.86 0.45 -28.44
C ALA A 64 -19.49 1.35 -27.36
N ARG A 65 -20.17 2.47 -27.69
CA ARG A 65 -20.70 3.44 -26.70
C ARG A 65 -22.23 3.45 -26.56
N GLY A 66 -22.97 3.30 -27.66
CA GLY A 66 -24.40 3.59 -27.77
C GLY A 66 -25.31 2.37 -28.00
N LEU A 67 -24.78 1.14 -28.00
CA LEU A 67 -25.57 -0.08 -28.16
C LEU A 67 -25.88 -0.71 -26.80
N ASP A 68 -27.15 -0.78 -26.42
CA ASP A 68 -27.62 -1.38 -25.15
C ASP A 68 -28.73 -2.39 -25.44
N LEU A 69 -28.31 -3.58 -25.88
CA LEU A 69 -29.20 -4.70 -26.25
C LEU A 69 -28.82 -5.96 -25.45
N PRO A 70 -28.96 -5.94 -24.11
CA PRO A 70 -28.52 -7.02 -23.24
C PRO A 70 -29.24 -8.35 -23.49
N GLU A 71 -30.40 -8.35 -24.14
CA GLU A 71 -31.17 -9.54 -24.53
C GLU A 71 -30.73 -10.18 -25.87
N THR A 72 -29.93 -9.45 -26.65
CA THR A 72 -29.51 -9.84 -28.01
C THR A 72 -28.01 -10.08 -28.09
N VAL A 73 -27.19 -9.16 -27.56
CA VAL A 73 -25.73 -9.27 -27.65
C VAL A 73 -25.27 -10.37 -26.71
N ARG A 74 -24.69 -11.45 -27.26
CA ARG A 74 -24.23 -12.62 -26.53
C ARG A 74 -22.72 -12.63 -26.33
N TYR A 75 -21.98 -12.20 -27.33
CA TYR A 75 -20.53 -12.27 -27.33
C TYR A 75 -19.88 -11.22 -28.21
N VAL A 76 -18.61 -10.98 -27.95
CA VAL A 76 -17.75 -10.04 -28.65
C VAL A 76 -16.51 -10.76 -29.17
N VAL A 77 -16.13 -10.48 -30.42
CA VAL A 77 -14.91 -10.99 -31.04
C VAL A 77 -14.04 -9.81 -31.44
N PHE A 78 -12.80 -9.79 -30.97
CA PHE A 78 -11.79 -8.84 -31.42
C PHE A 78 -10.93 -9.50 -32.51
N ALA A 79 -11.07 -9.04 -33.74
CA ALA A 79 -10.31 -9.49 -34.90
C ALA A 79 -8.92 -8.84 -34.92
N GLY A 80 -8.11 -9.18 -33.92
CA GLY A 80 -6.84 -8.54 -33.59
C GLY A 80 -6.89 -7.87 -32.22
N VAL A 81 -5.72 -7.73 -31.60
CA VAL A 81 -5.58 -7.15 -30.26
C VAL A 81 -5.92 -5.65 -30.28
N PRO A 82 -6.86 -5.17 -29.44
CA PRO A 82 -7.12 -3.74 -29.30
C PRO A 82 -5.88 -2.96 -28.91
N ARG A 83 -5.39 -2.13 -29.84
CA ARG A 83 -4.18 -1.32 -29.66
C ARG A 83 -4.29 0.01 -30.39
N ARG A 84 -3.50 0.97 -29.92
CA ARG A 84 -3.23 2.23 -30.58
C ARG A 84 -1.80 2.23 -31.06
N GLU A 85 -1.60 2.71 -32.28
CA GLU A 85 -0.29 2.89 -32.87
C GLU A 85 -0.08 4.39 -33.11
N MET A 86 1.02 4.91 -32.59
CA MET A 86 1.42 6.30 -32.76
C MET A 86 2.76 6.35 -33.46
N LYS A 87 2.79 6.96 -34.64
CA LYS A 87 4.01 7.19 -35.41
C LYS A 87 4.59 8.56 -35.10
N VAL A 88 5.87 8.58 -34.72
CA VAL A 88 6.64 9.76 -34.35
C VAL A 88 7.87 9.83 -35.24
N GLU A 89 7.94 10.87 -36.07
CA GLU A 89 9.11 11.13 -36.91
C GLU A 89 10.32 11.50 -36.04
N VAL A 90 11.55 11.19 -36.48
CA VAL A 90 12.77 11.66 -35.77
C VAL A 90 12.81 13.20 -35.69
N LYS A 91 12.30 13.87 -36.74
CA LYS A 91 12.14 15.34 -36.78
C LYS A 91 10.72 15.81 -36.46
N GLU A 92 10.02 15.13 -35.56
CA GLU A 92 8.61 15.42 -35.26
C GLU A 92 8.42 16.87 -34.76
N CYS A 93 7.55 17.63 -35.42
CA CYS A 93 7.24 19.02 -35.07
C CYS A 93 5.95 19.15 -34.27
N ASN A 94 5.15 18.08 -34.15
CA ASN A 94 3.88 18.09 -33.46
C ASN A 94 4.08 18.00 -31.93
N PRO A 95 3.79 19.07 -31.15
CA PRO A 95 3.98 19.08 -29.70
C PRO A 95 3.14 18.03 -28.98
N GLN A 96 1.97 17.68 -29.52
CA GLN A 96 1.09 16.68 -28.93
C GLN A 96 1.66 15.27 -29.07
N LYS A 97 2.21 14.92 -30.23
CA LYS A 97 2.90 13.63 -30.43
C LYS A 97 4.16 13.53 -29.56
N LEU A 98 4.96 14.60 -29.49
CA LEU A 98 6.13 14.67 -28.61
C LEU A 98 5.75 14.55 -27.14
N LEU A 99 4.67 15.21 -26.70
CA LEU A 99 4.19 15.09 -25.32
C LEU A 99 3.78 13.65 -25.00
N VAL A 100 3.07 12.96 -25.90
CA VAL A 100 2.66 11.58 -25.69
C VAL A 100 3.86 10.64 -25.66
N ALA A 101 4.81 10.78 -26.59
CA ALA A 101 6.03 9.99 -26.64
C ALA A 101 6.87 10.17 -25.36
N LEU A 102 7.16 11.42 -24.99
CA LEU A 102 7.94 11.73 -23.79
C LEU A 102 7.23 11.32 -22.49
N LYS A 103 5.90 11.40 -22.42
CA LYS A 103 5.14 10.85 -21.28
C LYS A 103 5.30 9.34 -21.15
N ALA A 104 5.32 8.61 -22.26
CA ALA A 104 5.54 7.17 -22.26
C ALA A 104 6.97 6.81 -21.78
N LEU A 105 7.96 7.63 -22.12
CA LEU A 105 9.36 7.43 -21.75
C LEU A 105 9.73 7.99 -20.36
N SER A 106 8.95 8.95 -19.86
CA SER A 106 9.20 9.65 -18.59
C SER A 106 9.47 8.76 -17.37
N PRO A 107 8.84 7.60 -17.17
CA PRO A 107 9.10 6.75 -16.00
C PRO A 107 10.47 6.09 -16.00
N LEU A 108 11.11 5.98 -17.17
CA LEU A 108 12.32 5.21 -17.41
C LEU A 108 13.58 6.05 -17.31
N LEU A 109 13.47 7.33 -17.68
CA LEU A 109 14.61 8.25 -17.78
C LEU A 109 15.13 8.76 -16.42
N GLY A 110 14.63 8.19 -15.31
CA GLY A 110 15.19 8.28 -13.96
C GLY A 110 15.45 9.72 -13.47
N GLU A 111 16.40 9.85 -12.54
CA GLU A 111 16.88 11.15 -12.04
C GLU A 111 17.84 11.85 -13.04
N ARG A 112 18.48 11.10 -13.95
CA ARG A 112 19.47 11.63 -14.91
C ARG A 112 18.89 12.72 -15.81
N MET A 113 17.70 12.50 -16.36
CA MET A 113 17.02 13.49 -17.22
C MET A 113 15.73 14.06 -16.60
N GLY A 114 15.34 13.58 -15.41
CA GLY A 114 14.01 13.84 -14.83
C GLY A 114 13.66 15.32 -14.65
N LYS A 115 14.60 16.18 -14.24
CA LYS A 115 14.33 17.63 -14.09
C LYS A 115 14.15 18.33 -15.44
N ARG A 116 15.02 18.02 -16.42
CA ARG A 116 14.96 18.56 -17.79
C ARG A 116 13.67 18.10 -18.48
N MET A 117 13.37 16.81 -18.40
CA MET A 117 12.14 16.19 -18.90
C MET A 117 10.89 16.82 -18.27
N ALA A 118 10.82 16.95 -16.94
CA ALA A 118 9.66 17.51 -16.25
C ALA A 118 9.39 18.95 -16.67
N SER A 119 10.44 19.75 -16.86
CA SER A 119 10.35 21.10 -17.41
C SER A 119 9.75 21.10 -18.81
N VAL A 120 10.29 20.27 -19.71
CA VAL A 120 9.81 20.17 -21.10
C VAL A 120 8.38 19.64 -21.18
N LEU A 121 8.02 18.60 -20.41
CA LEU A 121 6.65 18.07 -20.32
C LEU A 121 5.65 19.12 -19.82
N SER A 122 6.04 19.92 -18.82
CA SER A 122 5.25 21.03 -18.33
C SER A 122 5.06 22.11 -19.42
N SER A 123 6.13 22.49 -20.11
CA SER A 123 6.08 23.46 -21.21
C SER A 123 5.20 22.96 -22.35
N LEU A 124 5.39 21.71 -22.81
CA LEU A 124 4.55 21.06 -23.82
C LEU A 124 3.07 21.03 -23.40
N SER A 125 2.78 20.70 -22.15
CA SER A 125 1.40 20.64 -21.65
C SER A 125 0.72 22.01 -21.62
N LYS A 126 1.48 23.12 -21.46
CA LYS A 126 0.94 24.49 -21.45
C LYS A 126 0.68 25.05 -22.85
N VAL A 127 1.39 24.57 -23.87
CA VAL A 127 1.26 25.06 -25.24
C VAL A 127 0.20 24.31 -26.06
N ILE A 128 -0.25 23.15 -25.59
CA ILE A 128 -1.30 22.33 -26.23
C ILE A 128 -2.69 22.82 -25.78
N PRO A 129 -3.69 22.89 -26.68
CA PRO A 129 -3.70 22.43 -28.07
C PRO A 129 -3.08 23.42 -29.06
N VAL A 130 -2.37 22.89 -30.07
CA VAL A 130 -1.77 23.68 -31.16
C VAL A 130 -2.50 23.41 -32.48
N ARG A 131 -2.79 24.46 -33.26
CA ARG A 131 -3.43 24.35 -34.58
C ARG A 131 -2.47 23.84 -35.65
N GLY A 132 -2.98 23.12 -36.65
CA GLY A 132 -2.18 22.53 -37.74
C GLY A 132 -1.34 23.54 -38.53
N GLU A 133 -1.85 24.75 -38.78
CA GLU A 133 -1.10 25.82 -39.47
C GLU A 133 0.19 26.21 -38.75
N LEU A 134 0.18 26.23 -37.41
CA LEU A 134 1.35 26.57 -36.61
C LEU A 134 2.39 25.44 -36.64
N ILE A 135 1.94 24.19 -36.70
CA ILE A 135 2.81 23.01 -36.86
C ILE A 135 3.49 23.05 -38.24
N GLN A 136 2.77 23.46 -39.29
CA GLN A 136 3.34 23.62 -40.62
C GLN A 136 4.42 24.71 -40.65
N LYS A 137 4.17 25.86 -40.01
CA LYS A 137 5.17 26.94 -39.86
C LYS A 137 6.42 26.51 -39.09
N LEU A 138 6.28 25.65 -38.08
CA LEU A 138 7.43 25.07 -37.37
C LEU A 138 8.27 24.19 -38.31
N ARG A 139 7.60 23.37 -39.14
CA ARG A 139 8.25 22.49 -40.11
C ARG A 139 9.01 23.29 -41.16
N GLU A 140 8.42 24.36 -41.69
CA GLU A 140 9.05 25.29 -42.63
C GLU A 140 10.24 26.04 -42.01
N ALA A 141 10.14 26.44 -40.74
CA ALA A 141 11.23 27.08 -40.01
C ALA A 141 12.41 26.12 -39.75
N ASP A 142 12.14 24.84 -39.50
CA ASP A 142 13.18 23.80 -39.35
C ASP A 142 13.86 23.45 -40.68
N GLU A 143 13.19 23.63 -41.81
CA GLU A 143 13.77 23.57 -43.17
C GLU A 143 14.52 24.85 -43.56
N GLY A 144 14.58 25.86 -42.68
CA GLY A 144 15.26 27.13 -42.93
C GLY A 144 14.50 28.11 -43.82
N LYS A 145 13.21 27.85 -44.10
CA LYS A 145 12.39 28.63 -45.04
C LYS A 145 11.70 29.84 -44.41
N THR A 146 11.68 29.97 -43.08
CA THR A 146 10.92 31.04 -42.38
C THR A 146 11.52 31.36 -41.01
N GLN A 147 11.57 32.66 -40.64
CA GLN A 147 11.88 33.09 -39.27
C GLN A 147 10.60 33.17 -38.43
N LEU A 148 10.65 32.67 -37.20
CA LEU A 148 9.52 32.68 -36.26
C LEU A 148 9.74 33.71 -35.17
N GLU A 149 8.68 34.44 -34.81
CA GLU A 149 8.69 35.43 -33.73
C GLU A 149 7.58 35.14 -32.70
N GLY A 150 7.72 35.73 -31.51
CA GLY A 150 6.72 35.63 -30.43
C GLY A 150 6.44 34.19 -29.97
N PHE A 151 5.15 33.83 -29.90
CA PHE A 151 4.72 32.51 -29.43
C PHE A 151 5.26 31.35 -30.28
N ALA A 152 5.38 31.54 -31.61
CA ALA A 152 5.88 30.51 -32.51
C ALA A 152 7.37 30.20 -32.27
N ALA A 153 8.17 31.22 -31.92
CA ALA A 153 9.57 31.03 -31.53
C ALA A 153 9.71 30.29 -30.20
N HIS A 154 8.87 30.63 -29.20
CA HIS A 154 8.83 29.90 -27.93
C HIS A 154 8.43 28.43 -28.14
N LEU A 155 7.40 28.19 -28.96
CA LEU A 155 6.95 26.84 -29.29
C LEU A 155 8.04 26.02 -29.97
N ARG A 156 8.78 26.61 -30.93
CA ARG A 156 9.92 25.97 -31.58
C ARG A 156 10.99 25.55 -30.57
N LYS A 157 11.32 26.42 -29.61
CA LYS A 157 12.28 26.09 -28.55
C LYS A 157 11.84 24.87 -27.73
N VAL A 158 10.57 24.84 -27.31
CA VAL A 158 10.01 23.71 -26.55
C VAL A 158 10.01 22.41 -27.38
N VAL A 159 9.69 22.49 -28.67
CA VAL A 159 9.71 21.34 -29.60
C VAL A 159 11.14 20.82 -29.80
N LEU A 160 12.12 21.69 -30.00
CA LEU A 160 13.53 21.30 -30.15
C LEU A 160 14.07 20.63 -28.88
N GLU A 161 13.81 21.21 -27.70
CA GLU A 161 14.19 20.60 -26.43
C GLU A 161 13.52 19.22 -26.22
N ALA A 162 12.26 19.07 -26.64
CA ALA A 162 11.55 17.79 -26.58
C ALA A 162 12.13 16.76 -27.54
N ARG A 163 12.52 17.17 -28.75
CA ARG A 163 13.15 16.31 -29.76
C ARG A 163 14.52 15.83 -29.30
N GLU A 164 15.36 16.71 -28.76
CA GLU A 164 16.67 16.33 -28.22
C GLU A 164 16.55 15.26 -27.14
N ILE A 165 15.60 15.43 -26.21
CA ILE A 165 15.36 14.43 -25.16
C ILE A 165 14.86 13.12 -25.75
N LEU A 166 13.97 13.18 -26.75
CA LEU A 166 13.51 11.99 -27.44
C LEU A 166 14.67 11.30 -28.15
N GLU A 167 15.47 12.01 -28.93
CA GLU A 167 16.65 11.45 -29.62
C GLU A 167 17.65 10.81 -28.64
N GLU A 168 17.94 11.47 -27.51
CA GLU A 168 18.82 10.95 -26.46
C GLU A 168 18.25 9.66 -25.84
N ALA A 169 16.97 9.66 -25.47
CA ALA A 169 16.29 8.48 -24.91
C ALA A 169 16.21 7.33 -25.90
N MET A 170 16.06 7.65 -27.19
CA MET A 170 15.96 6.67 -28.26
C MET A 170 17.32 6.13 -28.65
N GLY A 171 18.43 6.83 -28.40
CA GLY A 171 19.79 6.34 -28.62
C GLY A 171 20.26 5.29 -27.61
N ASP A 172 19.61 5.20 -26.45
CA ASP A 172 19.99 4.30 -25.36
C ASP A 172 19.30 2.93 -25.48
N GLU A 173 20.08 1.90 -25.80
CA GLU A 173 19.60 0.53 -26.02
C GLU A 173 19.04 -0.13 -24.74
N GLU A 174 19.52 0.28 -23.57
CA GLU A 174 19.06 -0.22 -22.27
C GLU A 174 17.68 0.35 -21.95
N LEU A 175 17.49 1.65 -22.21
CA LEU A 175 16.19 2.33 -22.11
C LEU A 175 15.13 1.70 -23.01
N ARG A 176 15.48 1.31 -24.25
CA ARG A 176 14.54 0.62 -25.15
C ARG A 176 14.04 -0.70 -24.55
N LYS A 177 14.93 -1.46 -23.89
CA LYS A 177 14.54 -2.71 -23.20
C LYS A 177 13.62 -2.42 -22.02
N GLU A 178 13.84 -1.35 -21.28
CA GLU A 178 12.96 -0.95 -20.19
C GLU A 178 11.58 -0.44 -20.66
N VAL A 179 11.49 0.28 -21.79
CA VAL A 179 10.20 0.68 -22.39
C VAL A 179 9.33 -0.52 -22.67
N GLY A 180 9.94 -1.59 -23.23
CA GLY A 180 9.25 -2.85 -23.48
C GLY A 180 8.60 -3.47 -22.23
N ARG A 181 9.05 -3.12 -21.02
CA ARG A 181 8.48 -3.58 -19.75
C ARG A 181 7.30 -2.75 -19.23
N LEU A 182 6.95 -1.62 -19.85
CA LEU A 182 5.87 -0.69 -19.42
C LEU A 182 4.54 -0.82 -20.20
N ASP A 183 4.23 -1.99 -20.77
CA ASP A 183 3.10 -2.24 -21.70
C ASP A 183 3.17 -1.41 -22.99
N VAL A 184 4.28 -0.75 -23.28
CA VAL A 184 4.46 0.04 -24.49
C VAL A 184 5.50 -0.66 -25.33
N GLU A 185 5.12 -1.02 -26.55
CA GLU A 185 6.08 -1.48 -27.54
C GLU A 185 6.56 -0.30 -28.39
N MET A 186 7.81 -0.36 -28.77
CA MET A 186 8.45 0.63 -29.62
C MET A 186 9.26 -0.09 -30.69
N ARG A 187 9.00 0.24 -31.95
CA ARG A 187 9.72 -0.30 -33.12
C ARG A 187 10.03 0.81 -34.11
N MET A 188 11.04 0.61 -34.94
CA MET A 188 11.41 1.55 -36.00
C MET A 188 10.93 0.99 -37.35
N GLU A 189 10.15 1.77 -38.09
CA GLU A 189 9.66 1.42 -39.42
C GLU A 189 9.86 2.60 -40.36
N GLY A 190 10.58 2.43 -41.47
CA GLY A 190 10.72 3.47 -42.50
C GLY A 190 11.33 4.80 -42.02
N GLY A 191 12.14 4.79 -40.95
CA GLY A 191 12.71 6.01 -40.36
C GLY A 191 11.78 6.72 -39.35
N GLU A 192 10.64 6.13 -39.02
CA GLU A 192 9.72 6.59 -37.99
C GLU A 192 9.73 5.65 -36.78
N TRP A 193 9.44 6.20 -35.61
CA TRP A 193 9.21 5.43 -34.40
C TRP A 193 7.73 5.14 -34.23
N VAL A 194 7.39 3.85 -34.17
CA VAL A 194 6.03 3.37 -33.92
C VAL A 194 5.91 2.96 -32.46
N PHE A 195 5.12 3.71 -31.70
CA PHE A 195 4.74 3.40 -30.34
C PHE A 195 3.40 2.67 -30.34
N ILE A 196 3.40 1.44 -29.86
CA ILE A 196 2.22 0.60 -29.76
C ILE A 196 1.82 0.52 -28.29
N SER A 197 0.56 0.86 -28.00
CA SER A 197 0.01 0.76 -26.65
C SER A 197 -1.34 0.03 -26.68
N PRO A 198 -1.57 -0.91 -25.75
CA PRO A 198 -2.83 -1.65 -25.69
C PRO A 198 -4.00 -0.73 -25.29
N ASP A 199 -5.14 -0.87 -25.97
CA ASP A 199 -6.36 -0.10 -25.71
C ASP A 199 -7.30 -0.85 -24.77
N ALA A 200 -6.91 -0.93 -23.49
CA ALA A 200 -7.70 -1.60 -22.45
C ALA A 200 -9.07 -0.96 -22.24
N ASP A 201 -9.18 0.38 -22.35
CA ASP A 201 -10.46 1.08 -22.25
C ASP A 201 -11.40 0.70 -23.42
N GLY A 202 -10.86 0.70 -24.64
CA GLY A 202 -11.59 0.26 -25.83
C GLY A 202 -12.04 -1.19 -25.71
N TYR A 203 -11.18 -2.07 -25.21
CA TYR A 203 -11.53 -3.46 -24.92
C TYR A 203 -12.67 -3.57 -23.90
N LEU A 204 -12.53 -2.99 -22.70
CA LEU A 204 -13.53 -3.08 -21.62
C LEU A 204 -14.89 -2.52 -22.05
N GLN A 205 -14.88 -1.41 -22.78
CA GLN A 205 -16.10 -0.77 -23.26
C GLN A 205 -16.82 -1.62 -24.33
N ALA A 206 -16.06 -2.27 -25.21
CA ALA A 206 -16.60 -3.15 -26.25
C ALA A 206 -17.06 -4.50 -25.66
N SER A 207 -16.23 -5.17 -24.86
CA SER A 207 -16.55 -6.45 -24.23
C SER A 207 -17.71 -6.33 -23.24
N GLY A 208 -17.80 -5.22 -22.49
CA GLY A 208 -18.92 -4.88 -21.60
C GLY A 208 -20.26 -4.62 -22.32
N ARG A 209 -20.35 -4.80 -23.64
CA ARG A 209 -21.63 -4.87 -24.36
C ARG A 209 -22.27 -6.24 -24.29
N ALA A 210 -21.47 -7.29 -24.10
CA ALA A 210 -21.97 -8.64 -23.87
C ALA A 210 -22.25 -8.94 -22.40
N SER A 211 -21.95 -8.05 -21.46
CA SER A 211 -22.27 -8.24 -20.05
C SER A 211 -22.87 -6.95 -19.47
N ARG A 212 -24.09 -7.04 -18.95
CA ARG A 212 -24.88 -5.88 -18.51
C ARG A 212 -25.61 -6.18 -17.21
N PHE A 213 -25.79 -5.13 -16.42
CA PHE A 213 -26.59 -5.20 -15.20
C PHE A 213 -28.08 -5.35 -15.56
N TYR A 214 -28.75 -6.29 -14.91
CA TYR A 214 -30.19 -6.56 -15.03
C TYR A 214 -30.74 -7.01 -13.67
N ALA A 215 -32.03 -7.29 -13.57
CA ALA A 215 -32.70 -7.54 -12.29
C ALA A 215 -32.13 -8.72 -11.46
N MET A 216 -31.43 -9.69 -12.07
CA MET A 216 -30.78 -10.80 -11.33
C MET A 216 -29.27 -10.55 -11.07
N GLY A 217 -28.77 -9.33 -11.28
CA GLY A 217 -27.36 -8.99 -11.15
C GLY A 217 -26.69 -8.72 -12.51
N ILE A 218 -25.51 -9.28 -12.75
CA ILE A 218 -24.73 -9.04 -13.98
C ILE A 218 -24.90 -10.23 -14.93
N SER A 219 -25.30 -9.98 -16.18
CA SER A 219 -25.43 -11.03 -17.20
C SER A 219 -24.07 -11.52 -17.67
N ARG A 220 -23.97 -12.81 -17.98
CA ARG A 220 -22.76 -13.38 -18.57
C ARG A 220 -22.64 -12.96 -20.04
N GLY A 221 -21.39 -12.90 -20.50
CA GLY A 221 -21.02 -12.65 -21.89
C GLY A 221 -19.65 -13.26 -22.19
N VAL A 222 -19.42 -13.62 -23.45
CA VAL A 222 -18.14 -14.17 -23.92
C VAL A 222 -17.37 -13.11 -24.70
N SER A 223 -16.07 -12.97 -24.43
CA SER A 223 -15.18 -12.05 -25.14
C SER A 223 -13.99 -12.84 -25.68
N ILE A 224 -13.83 -12.86 -27.01
CA ILE A 224 -12.78 -13.62 -27.70
C ILE A 224 -11.84 -12.62 -28.36
N VAL A 225 -10.53 -12.80 -28.18
CA VAL A 225 -9.50 -11.98 -28.83
C VAL A 225 -8.65 -12.87 -29.72
N VAL A 226 -8.61 -12.56 -31.01
CA VAL A 226 -7.66 -13.17 -31.94
C VAL A 226 -6.32 -12.43 -31.78
N VAL A 227 -5.30 -13.14 -31.30
CA VAL A 227 -3.98 -12.57 -31.02
C VAL A 227 -3.20 -12.46 -32.33
N ASP A 228 -3.06 -11.23 -32.83
CA ASP A 228 -2.24 -10.90 -34.00
C ASP A 228 -0.90 -10.24 -33.63
N ASP A 229 -0.71 -9.88 -32.36
CA ASP A 229 0.50 -9.27 -31.80
C ASP A 229 0.64 -9.70 -30.33
N GLU A 230 1.62 -10.57 -30.04
CA GLU A 230 1.79 -11.16 -28.70
C GLU A 230 2.15 -10.14 -27.63
N LYS A 231 2.92 -9.10 -27.98
CA LYS A 231 3.40 -8.11 -27.03
C LYS A 231 2.31 -7.11 -26.68
N ALA A 232 1.55 -6.65 -27.68
CA ALA A 232 0.33 -5.87 -27.44
C ALA A 232 -0.68 -6.67 -26.61
N PHE A 233 -0.83 -7.98 -26.86
CA PHE A 233 -1.71 -8.83 -26.06
C PHE A 233 -1.24 -8.99 -24.61
N SER A 234 0.06 -9.18 -24.41
CA SER A 234 0.66 -9.25 -23.07
C SER A 234 0.45 -7.95 -22.29
N GLY A 235 0.65 -6.79 -22.93
CA GLY A 235 0.36 -5.49 -22.34
C GLY A 235 -1.12 -5.28 -22.04
N LEU A 236 -2.02 -5.69 -22.95
CA LEU A 236 -3.47 -5.64 -22.74
C LEU A 236 -3.88 -6.48 -21.53
N SER A 237 -3.42 -7.74 -21.47
CA SER A 237 -3.66 -8.66 -20.37
C SER A 237 -3.20 -8.09 -19.03
N ARG A 238 -2.02 -7.45 -19.01
CA ARG A 238 -1.50 -6.78 -17.81
C ARG A 238 -2.38 -5.63 -17.36
N ARG A 239 -2.79 -4.74 -18.29
CA ARG A 239 -3.68 -3.62 -17.97
C ARG A 239 -5.04 -4.09 -17.47
N LEU A 240 -5.64 -5.10 -18.09
CA LEU A 240 -6.94 -5.64 -17.68
C LEU A 240 -6.88 -6.27 -16.29
N ARG A 241 -5.79 -7.01 -15.99
CA ARG A 241 -5.55 -7.52 -14.63
C ARG A 241 -5.44 -6.38 -13.62
N LEU A 242 -4.76 -5.28 -13.94
CA LEU A 242 -4.59 -4.14 -13.03
C LEU A 242 -5.86 -3.29 -12.84
N LEU A 243 -6.66 -3.14 -13.90
CA LEU A 243 -7.84 -2.26 -13.97
C LEU A 243 -9.11 -2.95 -13.47
N ALA A 244 -9.27 -4.23 -13.81
CA ALA A 244 -10.52 -4.95 -13.66
C ALA A 244 -10.40 -6.30 -12.94
N ASP A 245 -9.18 -6.75 -12.63
CA ASP A 245 -8.89 -8.10 -12.12
C ASP A 245 -9.33 -9.21 -13.09
N GLU A 246 -9.34 -8.92 -14.40
CA GLU A 246 -9.75 -9.85 -15.46
C GLU A 246 -8.52 -10.53 -16.10
N GLU A 247 -8.66 -11.82 -16.45
CA GLU A 247 -7.61 -12.61 -17.11
C GLU A 247 -8.16 -13.29 -18.37
N PHE A 248 -7.29 -13.51 -19.35
CA PHE A 248 -7.61 -14.31 -20.52
C PHE A 248 -7.28 -15.78 -20.26
N GLU A 249 -8.08 -16.65 -20.88
CA GLU A 249 -7.84 -18.07 -20.96
C GLU A 249 -7.62 -18.48 -22.41
N GLU A 250 -6.96 -19.62 -22.61
CA GLU A 250 -6.82 -20.21 -23.94
C GLU A 250 -8.18 -20.66 -24.49
N TYR A 251 -8.39 -20.45 -25.79
CA TYR A 251 -9.65 -20.80 -26.44
C TYR A 251 -9.75 -22.33 -26.61
N VAL A 252 -10.64 -22.95 -25.83
CA VAL A 252 -10.97 -24.38 -25.95
C VAL A 252 -12.44 -24.51 -26.38
N PRO A 253 -12.74 -25.10 -27.55
CA PRO A 253 -14.09 -25.14 -28.11
C PRO A 253 -15.17 -25.69 -27.16
N GLU A 254 -14.87 -26.75 -26.43
CA GLU A 254 -15.78 -27.42 -25.51
C GLU A 254 -16.15 -26.51 -24.33
N LYS A 255 -15.14 -25.88 -23.72
CA LYS A 255 -15.34 -24.93 -22.60
C LYS A 255 -16.15 -23.72 -23.04
N VAL A 256 -15.85 -23.18 -24.22
CA VAL A 256 -16.57 -22.03 -24.78
C VAL A 256 -18.03 -22.37 -25.05
N LYS A 257 -18.33 -23.60 -25.51
CA LYS A 257 -19.70 -24.06 -25.70
C LYS A 257 -20.50 -24.05 -24.39
N GLU A 258 -19.91 -24.54 -23.29
CA GLU A 258 -20.55 -24.49 -21.96
C GLU A 258 -20.84 -23.06 -21.50
N GLU A 259 -19.92 -22.12 -21.75
CA GLU A 259 -20.15 -20.71 -21.43
C GLU A 259 -21.26 -20.10 -22.29
N PHE A 260 -21.38 -20.47 -23.56
CA PHE A 260 -22.50 -20.03 -24.40
C PHE A 260 -23.86 -20.51 -23.88
N GLU A 261 -23.97 -21.74 -23.38
CA GLU A 261 -25.21 -22.25 -22.77
C GLU A 261 -25.62 -21.45 -21.52
N LYS A 262 -24.64 -20.99 -20.75
CA LYS A 262 -24.84 -20.09 -19.60
C LYS A 262 -25.31 -18.70 -20.06
N VAL A 263 -24.66 -18.13 -21.07
CA VAL A 263 -25.07 -16.84 -21.67
C VAL A 263 -26.49 -16.91 -22.20
N ASP A 264 -26.85 -17.98 -22.91
CA ASP A 264 -28.17 -18.14 -23.52
C ASP A 264 -29.29 -18.21 -22.49
N ARG A 265 -29.04 -18.89 -21.36
CA ARG A 265 -29.95 -18.89 -20.20
C ARG A 265 -30.16 -17.48 -19.64
N ASP A 266 -29.10 -16.67 -19.53
CA ASP A 266 -29.22 -15.29 -19.06
C ASP A 266 -30.02 -14.43 -20.04
N ARG A 267 -29.78 -14.59 -21.36
CA ARG A 267 -30.53 -13.86 -22.40
C ARG A 267 -32.00 -14.20 -22.39
N GLU A 268 -32.34 -15.48 -22.25
CA GLU A 268 -33.74 -15.91 -22.17
C GLU A 268 -34.41 -15.34 -20.92
N THR A 269 -33.72 -15.35 -19.78
CA THR A 269 -34.22 -14.74 -18.54
C THR A 269 -34.50 -13.24 -18.72
N ILE A 270 -33.57 -12.48 -19.33
CA ILE A 270 -33.76 -11.06 -19.62
C ILE A 270 -34.97 -10.83 -20.54
N ARG A 271 -35.16 -11.68 -21.57
CA ARG A 271 -36.32 -11.59 -22.47
C ARG A 271 -37.64 -11.85 -21.74
N ARG A 272 -37.69 -12.85 -20.86
CA ARG A 272 -38.89 -13.17 -20.07
C ARG A 272 -39.26 -12.03 -19.13
N ILE A 273 -38.26 -11.43 -18.46
CA ILE A 273 -38.45 -10.24 -17.61
C ILE A 273 -39.02 -9.07 -18.42
N ARG A 274 -38.42 -8.77 -19.58
CA ARG A 274 -38.91 -7.68 -20.46
C ARG A 274 -40.31 -7.92 -21.02
N ARG A 275 -40.70 -9.18 -21.22
CA ARG A 275 -42.07 -9.57 -21.61
C ARG A 275 -43.07 -9.51 -20.45
N GLY A 276 -42.64 -9.26 -19.22
CA GLY A 276 -43.49 -9.23 -18.04
C GLY A 276 -43.91 -10.62 -17.53
N GLU A 277 -43.24 -11.68 -17.98
CA GLU A 277 -43.56 -13.08 -17.62
C GLU A 277 -43.05 -13.49 -16.22
N VAL A 278 -42.36 -12.59 -15.52
CA VAL A 278 -41.73 -12.84 -14.20
C VAL A 278 -42.32 -11.86 -13.18
N LYS A 279 -42.88 -12.38 -12.08
CA LYS A 279 -43.48 -11.57 -11.01
C LYS A 279 -42.42 -10.84 -10.16
N PRO A 280 -42.63 -9.57 -9.76
CA PRO A 280 -41.71 -8.81 -8.90
C PRO A 280 -41.45 -9.44 -7.52
N GLU A 281 -42.44 -10.17 -6.98
CA GLU A 281 -42.39 -10.79 -5.64
C GLU A 281 -41.30 -11.88 -5.50
N VAL A 282 -40.68 -12.31 -6.61
CA VAL A 282 -39.59 -13.30 -6.65
C VAL A 282 -38.20 -12.63 -6.73
N LEU A 283 -38.13 -11.31 -6.87
CA LEU A 283 -36.92 -10.55 -7.25
C LEU A 283 -36.35 -9.67 -6.12
N ASP A 284 -36.28 -10.18 -4.88
CA ASP A 284 -35.51 -9.52 -3.80
C ASP A 284 -33.99 -9.81 -3.94
N LEU A 285 -33.47 -9.61 -5.16
CA LEU A 285 -32.13 -10.05 -5.59
C LEU A 285 -31.08 -8.94 -5.57
N LEU A 286 -31.52 -7.69 -5.52
CA LEU A 286 -30.65 -6.53 -5.35
C LEU A 286 -30.88 -5.94 -3.96
N ARG A 287 -29.92 -6.15 -3.06
CA ARG A 287 -30.00 -5.67 -1.69
C ARG A 287 -29.36 -4.29 -1.59
N SER A 288 -30.07 -3.34 -0.97
CA SER A 288 -29.41 -2.12 -0.52
C SER A 288 -28.63 -2.46 0.75
N SER A 289 -27.33 -2.14 0.75
CA SER A 289 -26.45 -2.46 1.87
C SER A 289 -25.64 -1.24 2.27
N LEU A 290 -25.54 -0.97 3.58
CA LEU A 290 -24.68 0.07 4.13
C LEU A 290 -23.32 -0.53 4.49
N LEU A 291 -22.24 -0.04 3.88
CA LEU A 291 -20.87 -0.44 4.18
C LEU A 291 -20.17 0.64 5.00
N VAL A 292 -19.89 0.35 6.27
CA VAL A 292 -19.22 1.26 7.20
C VAL A 292 -17.75 0.89 7.36
N VAL A 293 -16.84 1.85 7.13
CA VAL A 293 -15.39 1.68 7.30
C VAL A 293 -14.79 2.71 8.27
N GLU A 294 -13.56 2.50 8.75
CA GLU A 294 -12.99 3.43 9.74
C GLU A 294 -12.59 4.80 9.15
N SER A 295 -12.10 4.88 7.90
CA SER A 295 -11.53 6.11 7.34
C SER A 295 -12.20 6.61 6.05
N PRO A 296 -12.27 7.94 5.83
CA PRO A 296 -12.82 8.52 4.60
C PRO A 296 -12.06 8.12 3.33
N THR A 297 -10.73 7.95 3.41
CA THR A 297 -9.92 7.51 2.28
C THR A 297 -10.31 6.10 1.86
N LYS A 298 -10.43 5.18 2.81
CA LYS A 298 -10.86 3.79 2.56
C LYS A 298 -12.26 3.74 1.95
N ALA A 299 -13.21 4.52 2.47
CA ALA A 299 -14.57 4.61 1.92
C ALA A 299 -14.56 5.01 0.45
N ARG A 300 -13.80 6.05 0.13
CA ARG A 300 -13.64 6.55 -1.24
C ARG A 300 -12.92 5.53 -2.14
N THR A 301 -11.83 4.92 -1.68
CA THR A 301 -11.11 3.88 -2.44
C THR A 301 -12.04 2.73 -2.80
N ILE A 302 -12.77 2.20 -1.81
CA ILE A 302 -13.74 1.11 -2.01
C ILE A 302 -14.79 1.49 -3.04
N ALA A 303 -15.37 2.69 -2.93
CA ALA A 303 -16.37 3.15 -3.87
C ALA A 303 -15.84 3.20 -5.32
N TYR A 304 -14.60 3.69 -5.51
CA TYR A 304 -13.96 3.74 -6.82
C TYR A 304 -13.50 2.38 -7.36
N LEU A 305 -13.30 1.37 -6.50
CA LEU A 305 -12.98 0.01 -6.95
C LEU A 305 -14.14 -0.61 -7.75
N PHE A 306 -15.38 -0.21 -7.53
CA PHE A 306 -16.54 -0.73 -8.24
C PHE A 306 -17.03 0.16 -9.40
N GLY A 307 -16.36 1.29 -9.66
CA GLY A 307 -16.67 2.16 -10.80
C GLY A 307 -16.60 3.64 -10.46
N ASN A 308 -17.45 4.45 -11.08
CA ASN A 308 -17.63 5.85 -10.70
C ASN A 308 -18.83 5.93 -9.74
N PRO A 309 -18.62 6.13 -8.43
CA PRO A 309 -19.70 6.18 -7.47
C PRO A 309 -20.52 7.47 -7.59
N ALA A 310 -21.80 7.41 -7.24
CA ALA A 310 -22.60 8.60 -6.97
C ALA A 310 -22.20 9.15 -5.59
N GLN A 311 -22.12 10.47 -5.46
CA GLN A 311 -21.82 11.13 -4.20
C GLN A 311 -23.12 11.70 -3.61
N ARG A 312 -23.45 11.32 -2.38
CA ARG A 312 -24.55 11.88 -1.60
C ARG A 312 -23.99 12.64 -0.39
N THR A 313 -24.68 13.70 0.00
CA THR A 313 -24.36 14.48 1.18
C THR A 313 -25.59 14.59 2.07
N LEU A 314 -25.43 14.27 3.36
CA LEU A 314 -26.48 14.40 4.38
C LEU A 314 -25.86 14.97 5.65
N ASP A 315 -26.48 16.00 6.24
CA ASP A 315 -26.02 16.64 7.48
C ASP A 315 -24.52 17.06 7.46
N GLY A 316 -24.00 17.44 6.29
CA GLY A 316 -22.58 17.82 6.11
C GLY A 316 -21.61 16.65 5.93
N PHE A 317 -22.09 15.40 5.98
CA PHE A 317 -21.30 14.20 5.73
C PHE A 317 -21.42 13.74 4.28
N THR A 318 -20.30 13.35 3.67
CA THR A 318 -20.24 12.79 2.32
C THR A 318 -20.14 11.27 2.39
N PHE A 319 -20.95 10.58 1.60
CA PHE A 319 -20.87 9.13 1.39
C PHE A 319 -21.09 8.79 -0.09
N TYR A 320 -20.79 7.54 -0.44
CA TYR A 320 -20.69 7.10 -1.83
C TYR A 320 -21.63 5.94 -2.11
N GLU A 321 -22.32 5.97 -3.24
CA GLU A 321 -23.19 4.87 -3.68
C GLU A 321 -22.63 4.21 -4.93
N VAL A 322 -22.51 2.88 -4.90
CA VAL A 322 -21.99 2.10 -6.02
C VAL A 322 -22.65 0.73 -6.11
N ALA A 323 -22.93 0.29 -7.34
CA ALA A 323 -23.43 -1.06 -7.59
C ALA A 323 -22.26 -2.07 -7.57
N SER A 324 -22.44 -3.17 -6.85
CA SER A 324 -21.47 -4.27 -6.73
C SER A 324 -22.18 -5.62 -6.71
N GLY A 325 -22.19 -6.31 -7.86
CA GLY A 325 -22.80 -7.65 -7.96
C GLY A 325 -24.30 -7.62 -7.63
N GLN A 326 -24.68 -8.22 -6.50
CA GLN A 326 -26.06 -8.25 -5.99
C GLN A 326 -26.38 -7.14 -4.98
N HIS A 327 -25.45 -6.20 -4.75
CA HIS A 327 -25.61 -5.14 -3.77
C HIS A 327 -25.57 -3.75 -4.42
N VAL A 328 -26.40 -2.84 -3.89
CA VAL A 328 -26.20 -1.39 -4.03
C VAL A 328 -25.59 -0.91 -2.72
N LEU A 329 -24.28 -0.64 -2.76
CA LEU A 329 -23.49 -0.31 -1.58
C LEU A 329 -23.50 1.19 -1.33
N THR A 330 -23.99 1.58 -0.15
CA THR A 330 -23.78 2.91 0.43
C THR A 330 -22.53 2.85 1.30
N VAL A 331 -21.42 3.43 0.86
CA VAL A 331 -20.12 3.38 1.56
C VAL A 331 -19.89 4.66 2.35
N VAL A 332 -19.73 4.53 3.67
CA VAL A 332 -19.57 5.65 4.62
C VAL A 332 -18.45 5.36 5.62
N ALA A 333 -17.81 6.42 6.12
CA ALA A 333 -16.76 6.31 7.12
C ALA A 333 -17.24 6.73 8.52
N SER A 334 -16.88 5.96 9.56
CA SER A 334 -17.04 6.37 10.96
C SER A 334 -16.03 7.44 11.38
N ALA A 335 -14.95 7.61 10.61
CA ALA A 335 -13.82 8.50 10.88
C ALA A 335 -13.14 8.20 12.23
N GLY A 336 -12.84 6.91 12.48
CA GLY A 336 -12.20 6.40 13.70
C GLY A 336 -13.19 5.92 14.76
N HIS A 337 -12.78 5.94 16.02
CA HIS A 337 -13.61 5.59 17.18
C HIS A 337 -14.81 6.53 17.33
N LEU A 338 -15.94 5.96 17.75
CA LEU A 338 -17.15 6.69 18.10
C LEU A 338 -17.16 7.07 19.59
N PHE A 339 -16.72 6.13 20.43
CA PHE A 339 -16.75 6.25 21.88
C PHE A 339 -15.39 5.97 22.52
N ASP A 340 -15.16 6.57 23.69
CA ASP A 340 -14.04 6.27 24.59
C ASP A 340 -14.52 6.21 26.05
N LEU A 341 -13.69 5.66 26.94
CA LEU A 341 -14.03 5.51 28.35
C LEU A 341 -14.28 6.87 28.99
N THR A 342 -15.42 7.01 29.68
CA THR A 342 -15.69 8.19 30.52
C THR A 342 -14.61 8.33 31.60
N THR A 343 -14.42 9.55 32.08
CA THR A 343 -13.54 9.88 33.19
C THR A 343 -14.30 10.14 34.49
N LEU A 344 -15.64 10.15 34.46
CA LEU A 344 -16.47 10.59 35.57
C LEU A 344 -17.03 9.44 36.43
N GLU A 345 -17.12 8.23 35.89
CA GLU A 345 -17.79 7.11 36.57
C GLU A 345 -16.82 6.04 37.09
N GLY A 346 -17.16 5.44 38.24
CA GLY A 346 -16.44 4.31 38.80
C GLY A 346 -14.95 4.58 39.02
N PHE A 347 -14.11 3.56 38.85
CA PHE A 347 -12.66 3.73 38.86
C PHE A 347 -12.17 4.08 37.45
N HIS A 348 -12.02 5.39 37.21
CA HIS A 348 -11.54 5.99 35.95
C HIS A 348 -12.30 5.57 34.69
N GLY A 349 -13.61 5.37 34.80
CA GLY A 349 -14.50 4.97 33.71
C GLY A 349 -15.02 3.53 33.80
N VAL A 350 -14.67 2.80 34.85
CA VAL A 350 -15.08 1.39 35.02
C VAL A 350 -15.85 1.24 36.33
N ARG A 351 -17.14 0.91 36.21
CA ARG A 351 -18.00 0.60 37.36
C ARG A 351 -17.85 -0.87 37.77
N LYS A 352 -18.19 -1.17 39.02
CA LYS A 352 -18.25 -2.53 39.54
C LYS A 352 -19.68 -2.82 40.01
N GLU A 353 -20.29 -3.84 39.42
CA GLU A 353 -21.67 -4.25 39.69
C GLU A 353 -21.73 -5.78 39.68
N ASP A 354 -22.32 -6.37 40.72
CA ASP A 354 -22.40 -7.84 40.92
C ASP A 354 -21.07 -8.58 40.73
N GLY A 355 -19.97 -7.95 41.14
CA GLY A 355 -18.61 -8.51 41.02
C GLY A 355 -18.00 -8.41 39.62
N ASN A 356 -18.73 -7.87 38.63
CA ASN A 356 -18.25 -7.66 37.27
C ASN A 356 -17.77 -6.21 37.06
N TYR A 357 -16.75 -6.06 36.22
CA TYR A 357 -16.24 -4.78 35.72
C TYR A 357 -17.03 -4.36 34.48
N LEU A 358 -17.66 -3.20 34.57
CA LEU A 358 -18.51 -2.60 33.54
C LEU A 358 -17.86 -1.30 33.04
N PRO A 359 -17.15 -1.31 31.90
CA PRO A 359 -16.63 -0.09 31.30
C PRO A 359 -17.78 0.80 30.80
N VAL A 360 -17.70 2.09 31.12
CA VAL A 360 -18.69 3.09 30.71
C VAL A 360 -18.06 3.98 29.64
N TYR A 361 -18.77 4.12 28.52
CA TYR A 361 -18.30 4.83 27.34
C TYR A 361 -19.16 6.06 27.06
N THR A 362 -18.55 7.12 26.53
CA THR A 362 -19.23 8.34 26.06
C THR A 362 -18.68 8.76 24.70
N ASP A 363 -19.38 9.68 24.03
CA ASP A 363 -18.99 10.22 22.73
C ASP A 363 -17.63 10.91 22.78
N ILE A 364 -16.81 10.67 21.76
CA ILE A 364 -15.55 11.40 21.59
C ILE A 364 -15.85 12.80 21.06
N ARG A 365 -15.23 13.79 21.68
CA ARG A 365 -15.26 15.19 21.25
C ARG A 365 -13.88 15.61 20.77
N ARG A 366 -13.83 16.42 19.72
CA ARG A 366 -12.58 17.00 19.20
C ARG A 366 -12.70 18.51 19.10
N CYS A 367 -11.74 19.23 19.68
CA CYS A 367 -11.66 20.68 19.52
C CYS A 367 -11.25 21.02 18.08
N ALA A 368 -12.02 21.86 17.40
CA ALA A 368 -11.71 22.31 16.05
C ALA A 368 -10.54 23.32 16.01
N ASP A 369 -10.26 24.00 17.13
CA ASP A 369 -9.24 25.04 17.20
C ASP A 369 -7.85 24.48 17.54
N CYS A 370 -7.74 23.61 18.56
CA CYS A 370 -6.46 23.03 18.98
C CYS A 370 -6.29 21.54 18.62
N GLY A 371 -7.33 20.88 18.11
CA GLY A 371 -7.28 19.50 17.66
C GLY A 371 -7.36 18.43 18.76
N GLU A 372 -7.38 18.83 20.04
CA GLU A 372 -7.40 17.91 21.19
C GLU A 372 -8.66 17.04 21.20
N GLN A 373 -8.51 15.77 21.55
CA GLN A 373 -9.61 14.81 21.71
C GLN A 373 -9.83 14.49 23.18
N PHE A 374 -11.08 14.52 23.63
CA PHE A 374 -11.45 14.30 25.02
C PHE A 374 -12.89 13.82 25.15
N THR A 375 -13.25 13.39 26.35
CA THR A 375 -14.60 12.99 26.76
C THR A 375 -15.09 13.91 27.88
N ASP A 376 -16.40 13.85 28.19
CA ASP A 376 -17.00 14.41 29.42
C ASP A 376 -16.92 15.93 29.65
N HIS A 377 -16.40 16.72 28.70
CA HIS A 377 -16.29 18.18 28.84
C HIS A 377 -17.07 18.94 27.76
N GLU A 378 -17.76 20.01 28.16
CA GLU A 378 -18.51 20.92 27.26
C GLU A 378 -17.62 21.97 26.57
N THR A 379 -16.43 22.21 27.10
CA THR A 379 -15.40 23.05 26.49
C THR A 379 -14.07 22.29 26.42
N CYS A 380 -13.18 22.71 25.53
CA CYS A 380 -11.88 22.08 25.37
C CYS A 380 -11.06 22.22 26.68
N PRO A 381 -10.67 21.12 27.34
CA PRO A 381 -9.95 21.18 28.62
C PRO A 381 -8.52 21.73 28.45
N PHE A 382 -8.02 21.81 27.22
CA PHE A 382 -6.68 22.29 26.92
C PHE A 382 -6.63 23.79 26.58
N CYS A 383 -7.50 24.26 25.66
CA CYS A 383 -7.49 25.65 25.19
C CYS A 383 -8.73 26.48 25.61
N GLY A 384 -9.73 25.87 26.26
CA GLY A 384 -10.97 26.53 26.69
C GLY A 384 -12.00 26.79 25.59
N SER A 385 -11.72 26.42 24.34
CA SER A 385 -12.64 26.63 23.21
C SER A 385 -13.94 25.84 23.32
N ALA A 386 -15.05 26.47 22.91
CA ALA A 386 -16.37 25.82 22.75
C ALA A 386 -16.60 25.28 21.32
N ASN A 387 -15.67 25.48 20.39
CA ASN A 387 -15.76 25.01 19.01
C ASN A 387 -15.42 23.52 18.93
N LEU A 388 -16.40 22.67 19.26
CA LEU A 388 -16.24 21.23 19.40
C LEU A 388 -16.99 20.48 18.29
N ARG A 389 -16.38 19.41 17.78
CA ARG A 389 -17.05 18.41 16.93
C ARG A 389 -17.25 17.13 17.74
N THR A 390 -18.49 16.66 17.81
CA THR A 390 -18.84 15.43 18.52
C THR A 390 -19.05 14.26 17.56
N LYS A 391 -18.68 13.05 17.99
CA LYS A 391 -19.02 11.80 17.29
C LYS A 391 -20.50 11.43 17.35
N LYS A 392 -21.28 12.09 18.20
CA LYS A 392 -22.73 11.91 18.26
C LYS A 392 -23.40 12.17 16.90
N GLU A 393 -23.00 13.24 16.21
CA GLU A 393 -23.50 13.55 14.86
C GLU A 393 -23.22 12.42 13.86
N THR A 394 -22.05 11.77 13.97
CA THR A 394 -21.71 10.60 13.14
C THR A 394 -22.60 9.41 13.47
N VAL A 395 -22.89 9.16 14.75
CA VAL A 395 -23.80 8.08 15.17
C VAL A 395 -25.20 8.31 14.61
N GLU A 396 -25.74 9.52 14.75
CA GLU A 396 -27.07 9.88 14.24
C GLU A 396 -27.17 9.72 12.73
N LEU A 397 -26.14 10.13 11.98
CA LEU A 397 -26.06 9.89 10.54
C LEU A 397 -26.12 8.39 10.21
N LEU A 398 -25.28 7.58 10.85
CA LEU A 398 -25.20 6.14 10.55
C LEU A 398 -26.52 5.42 10.89
N GLN A 399 -27.22 5.86 11.94
CA GLN A 399 -28.55 5.37 12.29
C GLN A 399 -29.58 5.72 11.21
N LYS A 400 -29.59 6.95 10.70
CA LYS A 400 -30.45 7.36 9.58
C LYS A 400 -30.19 6.52 8.33
N LEU A 401 -28.92 6.34 7.94
CA LEU A 401 -28.55 5.52 6.78
C LEU A 401 -28.90 4.04 6.97
N SER A 402 -28.82 3.52 8.20
CA SER A 402 -29.20 2.13 8.50
C SER A 402 -30.68 1.85 8.32
N LEU A 403 -31.54 2.87 8.40
CA LEU A 403 -32.98 2.77 8.10
C LEU A 403 -33.27 2.71 6.59
N GLU A 404 -32.33 3.14 5.73
CA GLU A 404 -32.50 3.14 4.27
C GLU A 404 -32.13 1.79 3.61
N VAL A 405 -31.53 0.85 4.37
CA VAL A 405 -30.90 -0.35 3.81
C VAL A 405 -31.46 -1.66 4.35
N ASN A 406 -31.36 -2.73 3.57
CA ASN A 406 -31.76 -4.08 3.99
C ASN A 406 -30.74 -4.71 4.96
N GLU A 407 -29.48 -4.33 4.87
CA GLU A 407 -28.39 -4.90 5.68
C GLU A 407 -27.21 -3.95 5.86
N VAL A 408 -26.42 -4.17 6.92
CA VAL A 408 -25.23 -3.37 7.23
C VAL A 408 -24.00 -4.27 7.26
N PHE A 409 -22.94 -3.81 6.60
CA PHE A 409 -21.63 -4.41 6.60
C PHE A 409 -20.63 -3.51 7.34
N ILE A 410 -19.95 -4.08 8.32
CA ILE A 410 -18.88 -3.43 9.08
C ILE A 410 -17.54 -3.90 8.53
N ALA A 411 -16.79 -2.98 7.92
CA ALA A 411 -15.54 -3.23 7.22
C ALA A 411 -14.38 -2.43 7.84
N THR A 412 -14.30 -2.45 9.17
CA THR A 412 -13.19 -1.88 9.92
C THR A 412 -11.91 -2.71 9.74
N ASP A 413 -10.77 -2.13 10.11
CA ASP A 413 -9.47 -2.79 10.06
C ASP A 413 -9.45 -4.16 10.77
N PRO A 414 -8.67 -5.13 10.26
CA PRO A 414 -8.67 -6.51 10.75
C PRO A 414 -7.78 -6.65 11.99
N ASP A 415 -7.93 -5.81 13.00
CA ASP A 415 -7.22 -5.89 14.29
C ASP A 415 -8.20 -5.71 15.47
N ALA A 416 -7.72 -5.90 16.71
CA ALA A 416 -8.56 -5.74 17.90
C ALA A 416 -9.13 -4.32 18.05
N GLU A 417 -8.40 -3.28 17.60
CA GLU A 417 -8.86 -1.88 17.59
C GLU A 417 -10.05 -1.71 16.64
N GLY A 418 -9.92 -2.20 15.40
CA GLY A 418 -10.97 -2.22 14.40
C GLY A 418 -12.16 -3.08 14.79
N GLU A 419 -11.94 -4.19 15.50
CA GLU A 419 -13.02 -5.03 16.01
C GLU A 419 -13.82 -4.33 17.11
N LYS A 420 -13.17 -3.57 18.00
CA LYS A 420 -13.88 -2.74 18.98
C LYS A 420 -14.70 -1.64 18.31
N ILE A 421 -14.16 -0.96 17.28
CA ILE A 421 -14.94 0.03 16.51
C ILE A 421 -16.14 -0.66 15.86
N GLY A 422 -15.94 -1.86 15.31
CA GLY A 422 -17.01 -2.67 14.74
C GLY A 422 -18.07 -3.05 15.77
N TYR A 423 -17.68 -3.39 16.99
CA TYR A 423 -18.62 -3.67 18.07
C TYR A 423 -19.42 -2.43 18.48
N ASP A 424 -18.79 -1.26 18.62
CA ASP A 424 -19.48 0.01 18.88
C ASP A 424 -20.54 0.29 17.81
N LEU A 425 -20.17 0.11 16.53
CA LEU A 425 -21.06 0.26 15.38
C LEU A 425 -22.23 -0.73 15.46
N TYR A 426 -21.97 -2.00 15.74
CA TYR A 426 -23.01 -3.00 15.90
C TYR A 426 -24.02 -2.62 16.99
N VAL A 427 -23.54 -2.17 18.16
CA VAL A 427 -24.41 -1.78 19.27
C VAL A 427 -25.31 -0.60 18.90
N VAL A 428 -24.78 0.43 18.22
CA VAL A 428 -25.57 1.63 17.88
C VAL A 428 -26.49 1.44 16.67
N LEU A 429 -26.21 0.49 15.79
CA LEU A 429 -26.96 0.26 14.55
C LEU A 429 -27.95 -0.91 14.64
N SER A 430 -27.70 -1.91 15.48
CA SER A 430 -28.58 -3.09 15.62
C SER A 430 -30.04 -2.80 15.97
N PRO A 431 -30.39 -1.70 16.70
CA PRO A 431 -31.79 -1.33 16.89
C PRO A 431 -32.50 -0.87 15.60
N TYR A 432 -31.74 -0.37 14.62
CA TYR A 432 -32.24 0.24 13.38
C TYR A 432 -32.20 -0.74 12.20
N CYS A 433 -31.19 -1.62 12.16
CA CYS A 433 -31.09 -2.70 11.18
C CYS A 433 -30.58 -3.97 11.86
N ARG A 434 -31.37 -5.06 11.79
CA ARG A 434 -31.03 -6.32 12.48
C ARG A 434 -29.97 -7.14 11.74
N ASN A 435 -29.90 -7.04 10.42
CA ASN A 435 -28.95 -7.81 9.61
C ASN A 435 -27.63 -7.05 9.50
N ILE A 436 -26.76 -7.23 10.49
CA ILE A 436 -25.42 -6.64 10.53
C ILE A 436 -24.37 -7.74 10.45
N ARG A 437 -23.40 -7.59 9.55
CA ARG A 437 -22.29 -8.55 9.39
C ARG A 437 -20.93 -7.87 9.34
N ARG A 438 -19.88 -8.63 9.64
CA ARG A 438 -18.48 -8.18 9.66
C ARG A 438 -17.77 -8.62 8.38
N LEU A 439 -17.12 -7.68 7.67
CA LEU A 439 -16.31 -7.96 6.50
C LEU A 439 -14.82 -7.84 6.84
N GLU A 440 -14.09 -8.96 6.83
CA GLU A 440 -12.65 -8.98 7.08
C GLU A 440 -11.89 -9.11 5.76
N PHE A 441 -10.97 -8.19 5.51
CA PHE A 441 -10.04 -8.26 4.38
C PHE A 441 -8.70 -7.59 4.74
N HIS A 442 -7.60 -8.15 4.25
CA HIS A 442 -6.24 -7.68 4.55
C HIS A 442 -5.65 -6.80 3.45
N GLU A 443 -6.41 -6.53 2.39
CA GLU A 443 -6.05 -5.64 1.29
C GLU A 443 -7.30 -4.96 0.72
N VAL A 444 -7.20 -3.68 0.37
CA VAL A 444 -8.31 -2.90 -0.21
C VAL A 444 -8.32 -3.12 -1.73
N THR A 445 -8.70 -4.32 -2.17
CA THR A 445 -8.80 -4.71 -3.60
C THR A 445 -10.22 -5.15 -3.95
N ARG A 446 -10.60 -5.02 -5.24
CA ARG A 446 -11.93 -5.43 -5.70
C ARG A 446 -12.16 -6.91 -5.44
N LYS A 447 -11.16 -7.76 -5.71
CA LYS A 447 -11.20 -9.20 -5.45
C LYS A 447 -11.41 -9.53 -3.96
N ALA A 448 -10.67 -8.90 -3.06
CA ALA A 448 -10.82 -9.15 -1.63
C ALA A 448 -12.19 -8.70 -1.09
N LEU A 449 -12.68 -7.54 -1.55
CA LEU A 449 -13.99 -7.02 -1.15
C LEU A 449 -15.15 -7.87 -1.67
N ARG A 450 -15.09 -8.35 -2.92
CA ARG A 450 -16.10 -9.28 -3.46
C ARG A 450 -16.17 -10.56 -2.65
N LYS A 451 -15.00 -11.15 -2.37
CA LYS A 451 -14.94 -12.35 -1.51
C LYS A 451 -15.53 -12.09 -0.13
N ALA A 452 -15.19 -10.96 0.50
CA ALA A 452 -15.72 -10.62 1.82
C ALA A 452 -17.25 -10.43 1.79
N LEU A 453 -17.81 -9.83 0.74
CA LEU A 453 -19.26 -9.67 0.57
C LEU A 453 -19.98 -11.01 0.36
N GLU A 454 -19.35 -11.96 -0.34
CA GLU A 454 -19.90 -13.31 -0.57
C GLU A 454 -19.81 -14.19 0.69
N GLU A 455 -18.75 -14.04 1.48
CA GLU A 455 -18.45 -14.81 2.69
C GLU A 455 -18.34 -13.90 3.94
N PRO A 456 -19.41 -13.18 4.33
CA PRO A 456 -19.35 -12.26 5.46
C PRO A 456 -19.26 -13.01 6.79
N GLY A 457 -18.37 -12.54 7.66
CA GLY A 457 -18.15 -13.08 8.99
C GLY A 457 -19.00 -12.42 10.09
N GLY A 458 -18.70 -12.80 11.33
CA GLY A 458 -19.26 -12.19 12.54
C GLY A 458 -18.20 -11.42 13.31
N LEU A 459 -18.64 -10.53 14.21
CA LEU A 459 -17.74 -9.91 15.18
C LEU A 459 -17.17 -10.97 16.13
N ARG A 460 -15.90 -10.79 16.53
CA ARG A 460 -15.17 -11.64 17.46
C ARG A 460 -15.18 -10.99 18.86
N PRO A 461 -15.99 -11.48 19.81
CA PRO A 461 -16.05 -10.88 21.15
C PRO A 461 -14.72 -10.91 21.89
N SER A 462 -13.87 -11.92 21.65
CA SER A 462 -12.54 -12.02 22.29
C SER A 462 -11.61 -10.88 21.92
N TYR A 463 -11.63 -10.45 20.65
CA TYR A 463 -10.86 -9.30 20.16
C TYR A 463 -11.34 -7.99 20.81
N VAL A 464 -12.66 -7.82 20.93
CA VAL A 464 -13.25 -6.67 21.63
C VAL A 464 -12.82 -6.66 23.10
N GLN A 465 -12.90 -7.81 23.78
CA GLN A 465 -12.50 -7.94 25.18
C GLN A 465 -11.01 -7.64 25.39
N ALA A 466 -10.14 -8.14 24.51
CA ALA A 466 -8.71 -7.85 24.55
C ALA A 466 -8.44 -6.34 24.39
N GLN A 467 -9.12 -5.67 23.45
CA GLN A 467 -9.03 -4.22 23.27
C GLN A 467 -9.51 -3.47 24.50
N VAL A 468 -10.63 -3.89 25.10
CA VAL A 468 -11.21 -3.27 26.31
C VAL A 468 -10.23 -3.36 27.47
N VAL A 469 -9.64 -4.53 27.72
CA VAL A 469 -8.64 -4.71 28.79
C VAL A 469 -7.42 -3.83 28.55
N ARG A 470 -6.88 -3.82 27.33
CA ARG A 470 -5.76 -2.94 26.97
C ARG A 470 -6.09 -1.46 27.23
N ARG A 471 -7.29 -1.01 26.84
CA ARG A 471 -7.71 0.39 27.05
C ARG A 471 -7.90 0.74 28.52
N ILE A 472 -8.48 -0.17 29.32
CA ILE A 472 -8.66 0.01 30.76
C ILE A 472 -7.31 0.01 31.48
N GLU A 473 -6.38 -0.85 31.08
CA GLU A 473 -5.02 -0.87 31.63
C GLU A 473 -4.31 0.46 31.44
N ASP A 474 -4.21 0.91 30.19
CA ASP A 474 -3.61 2.20 29.84
C ASP A 474 -4.25 3.34 30.64
N ARG A 475 -5.57 3.26 30.86
CA ARG A 475 -6.32 4.24 31.64
C ARG A 475 -5.95 4.19 33.12
N TRP A 476 -6.04 3.03 33.78
CA TRP A 476 -5.80 2.90 35.21
C TRP A 476 -4.36 3.18 35.60
N VAL A 477 -3.41 2.52 34.95
CA VAL A 477 -1.99 2.72 35.27
C VAL A 477 -1.54 4.10 34.80
N GLY A 478 -1.93 4.48 33.58
CA GLY A 478 -1.51 5.73 32.99
C GLY A 478 -2.02 6.95 33.77
N PHE A 479 -3.30 6.99 34.15
CA PHE A 479 -3.84 8.12 34.90
C PHE A 479 -3.24 8.22 36.30
N GLU A 480 -3.14 7.11 37.04
CA GLU A 480 -2.61 7.12 38.40
C GLU A 480 -1.14 7.56 38.44
N LEU A 481 -0.30 6.98 37.59
CA LEU A 481 1.11 7.38 37.52
C LEU A 481 1.26 8.82 37.02
N SER A 482 0.46 9.25 36.04
CA SER A 482 0.50 10.63 35.54
C SER A 482 0.11 11.64 36.63
N ARG A 483 -0.95 11.36 37.42
CA ARG A 483 -1.33 12.21 38.56
C ARG A 483 -0.21 12.33 39.58
N LYS A 484 0.48 11.24 39.91
CA LYS A 484 1.64 11.25 40.80
C LYS A 484 2.79 12.09 40.23
N LEU A 485 3.03 12.04 38.92
CA LEU A 485 3.99 12.93 38.28
C LEU A 485 3.56 14.40 38.35
N TRP A 486 2.27 14.71 38.21
CA TRP A 486 1.78 16.10 38.31
C TRP A 486 1.95 16.67 39.71
N GLU A 487 1.67 15.86 40.73
CA GLU A 487 1.86 16.21 42.15
C GLU A 487 3.33 16.55 42.44
N VAL A 488 4.26 15.74 41.93
CA VAL A 488 5.70 15.88 42.22
C VAL A 488 6.39 16.94 41.36
N PHE A 489 6.08 17.00 40.07
CA PHE A 489 6.79 17.87 39.12
C PHE A 489 6.03 19.16 38.78
N GLY A 490 4.80 19.34 39.27
CA GLY A 490 3.96 20.53 39.00
C GLY A 490 3.53 20.70 37.55
N LYS A 491 3.68 19.67 36.71
CA LYS A 491 3.46 19.72 35.26
C LYS A 491 2.34 18.78 34.83
N ARG A 492 1.16 19.32 34.51
CA ARG A 492 -0.03 18.57 34.09
C ARG A 492 0.09 17.89 32.72
N ASN A 493 1.14 18.21 31.96
CA ASN A 493 1.37 17.63 30.64
C ASN A 493 2.26 16.38 30.67
N LEU A 494 2.71 15.92 31.84
CA LEU A 494 3.49 14.69 31.98
C LEU A 494 2.58 13.47 31.88
N SER A 495 3.10 12.37 31.32
CA SER A 495 2.39 11.09 31.32
C SER A 495 3.34 9.93 31.54
N ALA A 496 2.87 8.93 32.26
CA ALA A 496 3.56 7.66 32.45
C ALA A 496 2.65 6.52 32.03
N GLY A 497 3.24 5.39 31.67
CA GLY A 497 2.53 4.16 31.32
C GLY A 497 3.47 2.97 31.44
N ARG A 498 2.92 1.76 31.50
CA ARG A 498 3.71 0.53 31.69
C ARG A 498 4.70 0.29 30.57
N VAL A 499 4.32 0.58 29.34
CA VAL A 499 5.20 0.41 28.19
C VAL A 499 6.16 1.59 28.00
N GLN A 500 5.67 2.81 28.23
CA GLN A 500 6.44 4.05 28.01
C GLN A 500 7.67 4.14 28.92
N THR A 501 7.54 3.70 30.18
CA THR A 501 8.57 3.86 31.21
C THR A 501 9.79 2.94 31.00
N PRO A 502 9.66 1.62 30.73
CA PRO A 502 10.78 0.75 30.34
C PRO A 502 11.52 1.26 29.12
N VAL A 503 10.78 1.70 28.09
CA VAL A 503 11.36 2.21 26.84
C VAL A 503 12.17 3.49 27.10
N LEU A 504 11.69 4.38 27.98
CA LEU A 504 12.47 5.52 28.46
C LEU A 504 13.74 5.08 29.23
N GLY A 505 13.61 4.04 30.06
CA GLY A 505 14.72 3.41 30.78
C GLY A 505 15.82 2.90 29.86
N TRP A 506 15.47 2.27 28.74
CA TRP A 506 16.44 1.82 27.72
C TRP A 506 17.23 2.97 27.14
N VAL A 507 16.55 4.05 26.76
CA VAL A 507 17.21 5.25 26.22
C VAL A 507 18.09 5.91 27.30
N LEU A 508 17.64 5.94 28.56
CA LEU A 508 18.43 6.46 29.68
C LEU A 508 19.71 5.66 29.88
N ARG A 509 19.60 4.33 30.05
CA ARG A 509 20.77 3.43 30.24
C ARG A 509 21.76 3.57 29.09
N GLN A 510 21.26 3.54 27.85
CA GLN A 510 22.10 3.77 26.68
C GLN A 510 22.79 5.14 26.72
N THR A 511 22.08 6.20 27.11
CA THR A 511 22.65 7.55 27.22
C THR A 511 23.72 7.65 28.32
N GLU A 512 23.56 6.92 29.42
CA GLU A 512 24.55 6.87 30.50
C GLU A 512 25.80 6.07 30.08
N GLU A 513 25.63 4.93 29.42
CA GLU A 513 26.74 4.13 28.87
C GLU A 513 27.55 4.88 27.80
N LEU A 514 26.92 5.78 27.03
CA LEU A 514 27.63 6.64 26.06
C LEU A 514 28.69 7.54 26.69
N LYS A 515 28.58 7.84 28.00
CA LYS A 515 29.60 8.62 28.72
C LYS A 515 30.87 7.82 28.98
N ARG A 516 30.78 6.48 29.02
CA ARG A 516 31.93 5.59 29.16
C ARG A 516 32.71 5.57 27.84
N LYS A 517 33.86 6.23 27.83
CA LYS A 517 34.79 6.27 26.71
C LYS A 517 35.79 5.12 26.80
N ILE A 518 36.02 4.44 25.68
CA ILE A 518 37.05 3.43 25.53
C ILE A 518 38.02 3.86 24.42
N PRO A 519 39.33 3.62 24.56
CA PRO A 519 40.27 3.83 23.48
C PRO A 519 40.00 2.81 22.36
N VAL A 520 39.84 3.32 21.14
CA VAL A 520 39.68 2.53 19.92
C VAL A 520 40.78 2.92 18.95
N ALA A 521 41.60 1.96 18.55
CA ALA A 521 42.59 2.14 17.51
C ALA A 521 41.99 1.76 16.15
N THR A 522 42.11 2.67 15.18
CA THR A 522 41.93 2.36 13.76
C THR A 522 43.31 2.15 13.16
N VAL A 523 43.57 0.93 12.67
CA VAL A 523 44.84 0.52 12.06
C VAL A 523 44.63 0.31 10.58
N ARG A 524 45.36 1.02 9.73
CA ARG A 524 45.38 0.80 8.28
C ARG A 524 46.65 0.07 7.89
N LEU A 525 46.50 -1.06 7.22
CA LEU A 525 47.60 -1.86 6.67
C LEU A 525 47.92 -1.43 5.23
N GLU A 526 49.11 -1.80 4.75
CA GLU A 526 49.56 -1.48 3.38
C GLU A 526 48.71 -2.14 2.28
N ASN A 527 48.09 -3.28 2.56
CA ASN A 527 47.14 -3.95 1.66
C ASN A 527 45.74 -3.29 1.65
N GLY A 528 45.56 -2.16 2.34
CA GLY A 528 44.32 -1.40 2.39
C GLY A 528 43.29 -1.89 3.42
N LEU A 529 43.58 -2.95 4.19
CA LEU A 529 42.72 -3.41 5.27
C LEU A 529 42.69 -2.37 6.41
N VAL A 530 41.49 -2.09 6.92
CA VAL A 530 41.28 -1.16 8.04
C VAL A 530 40.65 -1.93 9.20
N LEU A 531 41.40 -2.04 10.30
CA LEU A 531 41.00 -2.78 11.49
C LEU A 531 40.58 -1.81 12.59
N ARG A 532 39.56 -2.19 13.37
CA ARG A 532 39.11 -1.44 14.53
C ARG A 532 39.32 -2.28 15.79
N ILE A 533 40.26 -1.85 16.63
CA ILE A 533 40.67 -2.59 17.83
C ILE A 533 40.23 -1.81 19.06
N GLN A 534 39.41 -2.44 19.90
CA GLN A 534 38.98 -1.88 21.16
C GLN A 534 40.01 -2.17 22.26
N ASN A 535 40.28 -1.18 23.10
CA ASN A 535 41.25 -1.27 24.19
C ASN A 535 42.63 -1.77 23.71
N PRO A 536 43.30 -1.07 22.78
CA PRO A 536 44.66 -1.42 22.39
C PRO A 536 45.60 -1.33 23.61
N GLU A 537 46.52 -2.29 23.73
CA GLU A 537 47.48 -2.37 24.84
C GLU A 537 48.90 -2.17 24.31
N GLY A 538 49.63 -1.17 24.81
CA GLY A 538 51.00 -0.88 24.40
C GLY A 538 51.14 0.11 23.21
N PRO A 539 52.37 0.34 22.72
CA PRO A 539 52.64 1.31 21.64
C PRO A 539 52.08 0.83 20.30
N PRO A 540 51.83 1.73 19.32
CA PRO A 540 51.35 1.36 17.98
C PRO A 540 52.17 0.24 17.33
N PRO A 541 51.53 -0.79 16.77
CA PRO A 541 52.21 -1.91 16.15
C PRO A 541 52.84 -1.44 14.84
N GLN A 542 54.01 -1.98 14.51
CA GLN A 542 54.66 -1.72 13.22
C GLN A 542 54.16 -2.67 12.12
N GLU A 543 53.72 -3.86 12.53
CA GLU A 543 53.26 -4.93 11.63
C GLU A 543 51.99 -5.59 12.20
N ALA A 544 51.20 -6.15 11.30
CA ALA A 544 50.08 -7.02 11.62
C ALA A 544 50.17 -8.28 10.75
N GLU A 545 49.90 -9.43 11.35
CA GLU A 545 50.03 -10.72 10.67
C GLU A 545 48.64 -11.29 10.36
N ILE A 546 48.40 -11.64 9.10
CA ILE A 546 47.17 -12.30 8.66
C ILE A 546 47.43 -13.80 8.56
N THR A 547 46.60 -14.58 9.24
CA THR A 547 46.72 -16.03 9.39
C THR A 547 45.34 -16.69 9.26
N ASP A 548 45.32 -18.02 9.06
CA ASP A 548 44.12 -18.84 8.94
C ASP A 548 43.13 -18.34 7.87
N LEU A 549 43.65 -17.86 6.73
CA LEU A 549 42.82 -17.40 5.61
C LEU A 549 42.14 -18.59 4.93
N SER A 550 40.82 -18.59 5.02
CA SER A 550 39.97 -19.54 4.31
C SER A 550 39.06 -18.78 3.34
N THR A 551 38.93 -19.31 2.13
CA THR A 551 37.97 -18.81 1.14
C THR A 551 36.93 -19.89 0.91
N ARG A 552 35.64 -19.56 1.06
CA ARG A 552 34.55 -20.50 0.81
C ARG A 552 33.37 -19.84 0.10
N GLU A 553 32.61 -20.67 -0.60
CA GLU A 553 31.33 -20.28 -1.15
C GLU A 553 30.25 -20.38 -0.07
N GLU A 554 29.39 -19.37 0.03
CA GLU A 554 28.29 -19.32 0.98
C GLU A 554 26.97 -18.96 0.27
N LYS A 555 25.89 -19.63 0.67
CA LYS A 555 24.53 -19.29 0.24
C LYS A 555 23.93 -18.27 1.18
N VAL A 556 23.45 -17.15 0.65
CA VAL A 556 22.75 -16.11 1.41
C VAL A 556 21.28 -16.16 1.07
N LEU A 557 20.45 -16.42 2.09
CA LEU A 557 19.00 -16.38 1.94
C LEU A 557 18.51 -14.93 1.82
N PRO A 558 17.46 -14.69 1.02
CA PRO A 558 16.82 -13.39 1.02
C PRO A 558 16.18 -13.13 2.39
N PRO A 559 16.18 -11.87 2.85
CA PRO A 559 15.54 -11.55 4.10
C PRO A 559 14.00 -11.70 3.98
N PRO A 560 13.30 -11.98 5.10
CA PRO A 560 11.85 -12.15 5.08
C PRO A 560 11.13 -10.86 4.65
N PRO A 561 9.88 -10.97 4.17
CA PRO A 561 9.04 -9.81 3.91
C PRO A 561 8.80 -9.02 5.20
N TYR A 562 8.37 -7.77 5.06
CA TYR A 562 8.25 -6.88 6.21
C TYR A 562 7.12 -7.30 7.15
N THR A 563 7.45 -7.32 8.44
CA THR A 563 6.54 -7.04 9.55
C THR A 563 6.56 -5.55 9.86
N THR A 564 5.68 -5.07 10.73
CA THR A 564 5.65 -3.65 11.14
C THR A 564 6.97 -3.20 11.77
N ASP A 565 7.55 -3.98 12.68
CA ASP A 565 8.82 -3.63 13.32
C ASP A 565 9.97 -3.56 12.32
N ALA A 566 10.06 -4.52 11.40
CA ALA A 566 11.10 -4.55 10.38
C ALA A 566 10.97 -3.39 9.38
N MET A 567 9.74 -3.05 8.98
CA MET A 567 9.45 -1.90 8.12
C MET A 567 9.88 -0.59 8.80
N LEU A 568 9.46 -0.38 10.05
CA LEU A 568 9.77 0.83 10.81
C LEU A 568 11.27 0.98 11.06
N ARG A 569 11.96 -0.12 11.39
CA ARG A 569 13.41 -0.14 11.57
C ARG A 569 14.13 0.26 10.29
N GLU A 570 13.81 -0.37 9.17
CA GLU A 570 14.52 -0.15 7.92
C GLU A 570 14.19 1.22 7.30
N ALA A 571 12.94 1.70 7.43
CA ALA A 571 12.56 3.05 7.04
C ALA A 571 13.31 4.12 7.84
N SER A 572 13.47 3.93 9.16
CA SER A 572 14.26 4.82 10.00
C SER A 572 15.74 4.84 9.58
N GLN A 573 16.34 3.67 9.34
CA GLN A 573 17.77 3.56 9.01
C GLN A 573 18.11 4.02 7.58
N ARG A 574 17.26 3.71 6.59
CA ARG A 574 17.55 3.99 5.17
C ARG A 574 16.93 5.28 4.66
N LEU A 575 15.73 5.62 5.13
CA LEU A 575 14.98 6.79 4.65
C LEU A 575 15.05 7.98 5.61
N GLY A 576 15.48 7.75 6.86
CA GLY A 576 15.51 8.78 7.90
C GLY A 576 14.11 9.15 8.41
N PHE A 577 13.12 8.29 8.18
CA PHE A 577 11.74 8.56 8.60
C PHE A 577 11.56 8.26 10.09
N SER A 578 10.72 9.06 10.76
CA SER A 578 10.26 8.73 12.11
C SER A 578 9.29 7.55 12.06
N ALA A 579 9.10 6.88 13.20
CA ALA A 579 8.17 5.77 13.31
C ALA A 579 6.74 6.20 12.99
N SER A 580 6.29 7.35 13.52
CA SER A 580 4.94 7.88 13.26
C SER A 580 4.73 8.26 11.80
N HIS A 581 5.68 8.95 11.17
CA HIS A 581 5.61 9.30 9.74
C HIS A 581 5.53 8.04 8.87
N THR A 582 6.34 7.02 9.17
CA THR A 582 6.31 5.75 8.43
C THR A 582 4.95 5.05 8.55
N MET A 583 4.34 5.04 9.74
CA MET A 583 3.00 4.47 9.93
C MET A 583 1.91 5.24 9.19
N GLU A 584 1.97 6.57 9.16
CA GLU A 584 1.02 7.41 8.40
C GLU A 584 1.10 7.14 6.88
N LEU A 585 2.33 7.05 6.35
CA LEU A 585 2.56 6.69 4.95
C LEU A 585 2.05 5.29 4.65
N ALA A 586 2.31 4.32 5.52
CA ALA A 586 1.86 2.94 5.36
C ALA A 586 0.32 2.81 5.43
N GLN A 587 -0.33 3.54 6.35
CA GLN A 587 -1.79 3.64 6.43
C GLN A 587 -2.35 4.14 5.10
N THR A 588 -1.78 5.23 4.56
CA THR A 588 -2.22 5.81 3.27
C THR A 588 -2.04 4.82 2.12
N LEU A 589 -0.91 4.11 2.05
CA LEU A 589 -0.66 3.09 1.02
C LEU A 589 -1.64 1.91 1.13
N PHE A 590 -1.98 1.47 2.35
CA PHE A 590 -2.97 0.43 2.60
C PHE A 590 -4.38 0.87 2.19
N GLU A 591 -4.82 2.06 2.62
CA GLU A 591 -6.14 2.62 2.29
C GLU A 591 -6.31 2.92 0.81
N CYS A 592 -5.23 3.20 0.08
CA CYS A 592 -5.21 3.31 -1.37
C CYS A 592 -5.16 1.96 -2.09
N GLY A 593 -5.11 0.84 -1.36
CA GLY A 593 -5.09 -0.50 -1.90
C GLY A 593 -3.78 -0.87 -2.59
N LEU A 594 -2.64 -0.29 -2.17
CA LEU A 594 -1.32 -0.53 -2.76
C LEU A 594 -0.47 -1.53 -1.97
N ILE A 595 -0.72 -1.67 -0.67
CA ILE A 595 -0.08 -2.66 0.19
C ILE A 595 -1.12 -3.40 1.04
N THR A 596 -0.75 -4.57 1.55
CA THR A 596 -1.51 -5.29 2.58
C THR A 596 -1.51 -4.53 3.90
N TYR A 597 -2.34 -4.98 4.84
CA TYR A 597 -2.46 -4.38 6.15
C TYR A 597 -1.09 -4.24 6.85
N HIS A 598 -0.77 -3.02 7.28
CA HIS A 598 0.58 -2.62 7.68
C HIS A 598 0.87 -2.80 9.18
N ARG A 599 -0.13 -3.20 9.99
CA ARG A 599 0.01 -3.55 11.41
C ARG A 599 -0.01 -5.07 11.56
N THR A 600 1.14 -5.69 11.37
CA THR A 600 1.32 -7.14 11.35
C THR A 600 2.66 -7.51 11.95
N ASP A 601 2.67 -8.57 12.74
CA ASP A 601 3.86 -9.19 13.31
C ASP A 601 4.23 -10.51 12.59
N SER A 602 3.47 -10.87 11.55
CA SER A 602 3.64 -12.11 10.79
C SER A 602 4.46 -11.88 9.51
N THR A 603 5.34 -12.83 9.21
CA THR A 603 6.08 -12.90 7.94
C THR A 603 5.36 -13.77 6.90
N ARG A 604 4.19 -14.34 7.24
CA ARG A 604 3.43 -15.24 6.37
C ARG A 604 3.09 -14.57 5.04
N VAL A 605 3.26 -15.30 3.94
CA VAL A 605 2.86 -14.89 2.60
C VAL A 605 1.72 -15.78 2.10
N SER A 606 0.61 -15.17 1.67
CA SER A 606 -0.53 -15.90 1.11
C SER A 606 -0.21 -16.50 -0.27
N ILE A 607 -1.02 -17.46 -0.70
CA ILE A 607 -0.94 -18.03 -2.07
C ILE A 607 -1.07 -16.92 -3.13
N VAL A 608 -1.95 -15.95 -2.90
CA VAL A 608 -2.13 -14.78 -3.77
C VAL A 608 -0.85 -13.96 -3.85
N GLY A 609 -0.21 -13.68 -2.70
CA GLY A 609 1.06 -12.97 -2.64
C GLY A 609 2.19 -13.70 -3.36
N MET A 610 2.32 -15.01 -3.13
CA MET A 610 3.34 -15.85 -3.79
C MET A 610 3.16 -15.85 -5.31
N GLU A 611 1.92 -15.99 -5.80
CA GLU A 611 1.63 -15.98 -7.23
C GLU A 611 1.88 -14.61 -7.87
N LEU A 612 1.55 -13.53 -7.15
CA LEU A 612 1.86 -12.16 -7.58
C LEU A 612 3.37 -11.96 -7.76
N ALA A 613 4.16 -12.38 -6.77
CA ALA A 613 5.61 -12.28 -6.84
C ALA A 613 6.19 -13.18 -7.94
N ARG A 614 5.69 -14.41 -8.09
CA ARG A 614 6.11 -15.35 -9.14
C ARG A 614 5.91 -14.74 -10.53
N LYS A 615 4.71 -14.21 -10.81
CA LYS A 615 4.39 -13.54 -12.07
C LYS A 615 5.36 -12.38 -12.34
N PHE A 616 5.60 -11.51 -11.35
CA PHE A 616 6.53 -10.39 -11.50
C PHE A 616 7.99 -10.83 -11.73
N VAL A 617 8.46 -11.81 -10.96
CA VAL A 617 9.86 -12.27 -11.03
C VAL A 617 10.11 -13.02 -12.33
N GLU A 618 9.25 -13.92 -12.77
CA GLU A 618 9.46 -14.63 -14.04
C GLU A 618 9.44 -13.68 -15.25
N GLU A 619 8.66 -12.60 -15.17
CA GLU A 619 8.59 -11.60 -16.21
C GLU A 619 9.85 -10.70 -16.27
N ASN A 620 10.37 -10.27 -15.12
CA ASN A 620 11.45 -9.27 -15.06
C ASN A 620 12.84 -9.91 -14.84
N TYR A 621 12.87 -11.09 -14.22
CA TYR A 621 14.06 -11.84 -13.82
C TYR A 621 13.85 -13.36 -14.03
N PRO A 622 13.70 -13.82 -15.28
CA PRO A 622 13.35 -15.21 -15.59
C PRO A 622 14.23 -16.24 -14.87
N GLY A 623 13.62 -17.29 -14.32
CA GLY A 623 14.33 -18.38 -13.64
C GLY A 623 14.87 -18.06 -12.24
N LEU A 624 14.60 -16.86 -11.71
CA LEU A 624 14.95 -16.47 -10.34
C LEU A 624 13.80 -16.59 -9.35
N SER A 625 12.59 -17.01 -9.76
CA SER A 625 11.48 -17.18 -8.81
C SER A 625 11.74 -18.36 -7.88
N ARG A 626 11.49 -18.14 -6.59
CA ARG A 626 11.45 -19.19 -5.57
C ARG A 626 10.42 -18.79 -4.50
N PRO A 627 9.13 -19.11 -4.70
CA PRO A 627 8.08 -18.78 -3.75
C PRO A 627 8.35 -19.35 -2.36
N ARG A 628 8.08 -18.56 -1.32
CA ARG A 628 8.27 -18.93 0.09
C ARG A 628 7.09 -18.41 0.92
N GLU A 629 6.46 -19.30 1.68
CA GLU A 629 5.39 -18.96 2.63
C GLU A 629 5.93 -18.24 3.88
N TYR A 630 7.18 -18.50 4.28
CA TYR A 630 7.79 -18.09 5.55
C TYR A 630 7.07 -18.67 6.78
N SER A 631 6.61 -17.85 7.73
CA SER A 631 5.91 -18.33 8.93
C SER A 631 4.53 -18.90 8.58
N LYS A 632 4.12 -19.95 9.31
CA LYS A 632 2.73 -20.44 9.31
C LYS A 632 1.89 -19.87 10.46
N GLU A 633 2.53 -19.23 11.43
CA GLU A 633 1.90 -18.66 12.62
C GLU A 633 1.48 -17.20 12.39
N GLY A 634 0.34 -16.82 12.99
CA GLY A 634 -0.24 -15.46 12.90
C GLY A 634 -1.45 -15.40 11.96
N ALA A 635 -2.50 -14.69 12.39
CA ALA A 635 -3.73 -14.49 11.62
C ALA A 635 -3.54 -13.51 10.42
N HIS A 636 -2.47 -12.72 10.44
CA HIS A 636 -2.20 -11.69 9.44
C HIS A 636 -1.14 -12.11 8.43
N GLU A 637 -1.19 -11.48 7.25
CA GLU A 637 -0.15 -11.57 6.23
C GLU A 637 0.95 -10.54 6.51
N CYS A 638 2.15 -10.75 5.96
CA CYS A 638 3.20 -9.74 5.93
C CYS A 638 2.79 -8.48 5.16
N ILE A 639 3.56 -7.40 5.33
CA ILE A 639 3.43 -6.17 4.55
C ILE A 639 4.05 -6.38 3.16
N ARG A 640 3.21 -6.38 2.13
CA ARG A 640 3.59 -6.55 0.73
C ARG A 640 2.74 -5.70 -0.22
N PRO A 641 3.19 -5.47 -1.46
CA PRO A 641 2.34 -4.89 -2.50
C PRO A 641 1.12 -5.76 -2.81
N THR A 642 0.00 -5.12 -3.16
CA THR A 642 -1.22 -5.77 -3.65
C THR A 642 -1.23 -5.98 -5.16
N LYS A 643 -0.38 -5.22 -5.88
CA LYS A 643 -0.21 -5.31 -7.33
C LYS A 643 1.27 -5.54 -7.68
N PRO A 644 1.59 -6.31 -8.73
CA PRO A 644 2.95 -6.58 -9.16
C PRO A 644 3.56 -5.38 -9.91
N LEU A 645 3.65 -4.23 -9.24
CA LEU A 645 4.09 -2.97 -9.83
C LEU A 645 5.37 -2.48 -9.15
N SER A 646 6.48 -2.43 -9.87
CA SER A 646 7.67 -1.71 -9.40
C SER A 646 7.36 -0.22 -9.18
N LEU A 647 8.24 0.51 -8.50
CA LEU A 647 8.03 1.95 -8.30
C LEU A 647 7.87 2.71 -9.63
N GLN A 648 8.69 2.39 -10.63
CA GLN A 648 8.63 3.02 -11.95
C GLN A 648 7.29 2.73 -12.64
N GLN A 649 6.84 1.47 -12.61
CA GLN A 649 5.55 1.06 -13.16
C GLN A 649 4.39 1.75 -12.43
N LEU A 650 4.39 1.77 -11.10
CA LEU A 650 3.35 2.43 -10.32
C LEU A 650 3.23 3.92 -10.70
N ARG A 651 4.36 4.63 -10.79
CA ARG A 651 4.38 6.05 -11.21
C ARG A 651 3.87 6.22 -12.64
N PHE A 652 4.22 5.32 -13.54
CA PHE A 652 3.70 5.32 -14.90
C PHE A 652 2.18 5.16 -14.91
N TYR A 653 1.64 4.11 -14.29
CA TYR A 653 0.21 3.83 -14.30
C TYR A 653 -0.62 4.91 -13.60
N LEU A 654 -0.10 5.52 -12.54
CA LEU A 654 -0.74 6.66 -11.87
C LEU A 654 -0.76 7.90 -12.79
N SER A 655 0.37 8.23 -13.43
CA SER A 655 0.46 9.41 -14.29
C SER A 655 -0.32 9.26 -15.61
N ALA A 656 -0.44 8.02 -16.10
CA ALA A 656 -1.28 7.67 -17.25
C ALA A 656 -2.78 7.60 -16.90
N GLY A 657 -3.16 7.69 -15.62
CA GLY A 657 -4.55 7.58 -15.16
C GLY A 657 -5.15 6.17 -15.28
N ILE A 658 -4.30 5.16 -15.49
CA ILE A 658 -4.66 3.74 -15.56
C ILE A 658 -4.99 3.25 -14.15
N VAL A 659 -4.06 3.43 -13.21
CA VAL A 659 -4.38 3.23 -11.79
C VAL A 659 -4.91 4.55 -11.24
N ARG A 660 -6.14 4.50 -10.72
CA ARG A 660 -6.77 5.65 -10.07
C ARG A 660 -6.79 5.41 -8.58
N ILE A 661 -6.21 6.34 -7.84
CA ILE A 661 -6.27 6.39 -6.39
C ILE A 661 -6.92 7.71 -5.99
N PRO A 662 -7.75 7.69 -4.94
CA PRO A 662 -8.53 8.86 -4.58
C PRO A 662 -7.72 9.91 -3.80
N GLN A 663 -6.53 9.53 -3.33
CA GLN A 663 -5.59 10.40 -2.63
C GLN A 663 -4.29 10.54 -3.41
N LYS A 664 -3.72 11.76 -3.42
CA LYS A 664 -2.41 12.01 -4.05
C LYS A 664 -1.29 11.44 -3.18
N LEU A 665 -0.38 10.69 -3.80
CA LEU A 665 0.82 10.19 -3.13
C LEU A 665 1.96 11.19 -3.27
N GLY A 666 2.60 11.51 -2.15
CA GLY A 666 3.83 12.31 -2.10
C GLY A 666 5.10 11.48 -2.35
N PRO A 667 6.27 12.13 -2.49
CA PRO A 667 7.56 11.45 -2.70
C PRO A 667 7.89 10.39 -1.64
N ASP A 668 7.59 10.64 -0.37
CA ASP A 668 7.90 9.71 0.71
C ASP A 668 7.05 8.44 0.66
N HIS A 669 5.80 8.53 0.19
CA HIS A 669 4.96 7.35 -0.06
C HIS A 669 5.60 6.43 -1.09
N PHE A 670 6.15 7.00 -2.16
CA PHE A 670 6.86 6.26 -3.19
C PHE A 670 8.15 5.62 -2.67
N ARG A 671 8.91 6.32 -1.82
CA ARG A 671 10.13 5.78 -1.19
C ARG A 671 9.81 4.60 -0.26
N LEU A 672 8.75 4.72 0.55
CA LEU A 672 8.31 3.63 1.42
C LEU A 672 7.76 2.45 0.60
N TYR A 673 6.94 2.71 -0.41
CA TYR A 673 6.42 1.69 -1.31
C TYR A 673 7.55 0.91 -2.00
N ASP A 674 8.59 1.60 -2.51
CA ASP A 674 9.74 0.94 -3.15
C ASP A 674 10.52 0.05 -2.18
N LEU A 675 10.68 0.52 -0.93
CA LEU A 675 11.30 -0.29 0.12
C LEU A 675 10.51 -1.59 0.35
N ILE A 676 9.18 -1.48 0.54
CA ILE A 676 8.27 -2.62 0.72
C ILE A 676 8.30 -3.56 -0.49
N PHE A 677 8.20 -3.00 -1.69
CA PHE A 677 8.18 -3.75 -2.94
C PHE A 677 9.46 -4.57 -3.12
N ARG A 678 10.63 -3.92 -3.02
CA ARG A 678 11.93 -4.61 -3.22
C ARG A 678 12.15 -5.70 -2.19
N ARG A 679 11.80 -5.44 -0.93
CA ARG A 679 11.93 -6.44 0.14
C ARG A 679 11.05 -7.66 -0.11
N PHE A 680 9.78 -7.43 -0.47
CA PHE A 680 8.83 -8.50 -0.76
C PHE A 680 9.27 -9.34 -1.96
N ILE A 681 9.60 -8.71 -3.09
CA ILE A 681 10.07 -9.44 -4.29
C ILE A 681 11.34 -10.22 -3.99
N ALA A 682 12.33 -9.62 -3.31
CA ALA A 682 13.55 -10.32 -2.92
C ALA A 682 13.26 -11.57 -2.06
N SER A 683 12.31 -11.49 -1.12
CA SER A 683 11.89 -12.61 -0.28
C SER A 683 11.36 -13.83 -1.07
N GLN A 684 10.90 -13.60 -2.30
CA GLN A 684 10.33 -14.61 -3.20
C GLN A 684 11.28 -14.99 -4.35
N MET A 685 12.55 -14.56 -4.30
CA MET A 685 13.60 -14.89 -5.28
C MET A 685 14.59 -15.94 -4.77
N ARG A 686 15.32 -16.60 -5.66
CA ARG A 686 16.41 -17.52 -5.31
C ARG A 686 17.48 -16.84 -4.43
N GLU A 687 18.10 -17.64 -3.57
CA GLU A 687 19.26 -17.26 -2.76
C GLU A 687 20.41 -16.73 -3.64
N ALA A 688 21.26 -15.90 -3.04
CA ALA A 688 22.51 -15.49 -3.66
C ALA A 688 23.62 -16.48 -3.28
N ARG A 689 24.62 -16.63 -4.14
CA ARG A 689 25.88 -17.33 -3.84
C ARG A 689 27.02 -16.33 -3.85
N ILE A 690 27.76 -16.28 -2.75
CA ILE A 690 28.85 -15.33 -2.55
C ILE A 690 30.14 -16.05 -2.23
N LEU A 691 31.26 -15.39 -2.51
CA LEU A 691 32.59 -15.83 -2.09
C LEU A 691 33.00 -15.03 -0.85
N VAL A 692 33.31 -15.73 0.23
CA VAL A 692 33.66 -15.14 1.53
C VAL A 692 35.09 -15.52 1.90
N GLN A 693 35.86 -14.55 2.36
CA GLN A 693 37.13 -14.78 3.05
C GLN A 693 36.94 -14.60 4.56
N GLU A 694 37.31 -15.62 5.34
CA GLU A 694 37.42 -15.56 6.79
C GLU A 694 38.88 -15.76 7.17
N PHE A 695 39.41 -14.89 8.01
CA PHE A 695 40.81 -14.90 8.44
C PHE A 695 40.97 -14.28 9.82
N LYS A 696 42.14 -14.49 10.42
CA LYS A 696 42.53 -13.87 11.68
C LYS A 696 43.62 -12.85 11.43
N VAL A 697 43.50 -11.71 12.09
CA VAL A 697 44.55 -10.72 12.13
C VAL A 697 45.12 -10.64 13.53
N LYS A 698 46.43 -10.91 13.64
CA LYS A 698 47.19 -10.78 14.86
C LYS A 698 47.86 -9.40 14.88
N VAL A 699 47.44 -8.58 15.83
CA VAL A 699 47.87 -7.19 15.96
C VAL A 699 47.75 -6.77 17.42
N TRP A 700 48.76 -6.11 17.97
CA TRP A 700 48.84 -5.81 19.42
C TRP A 700 48.74 -7.07 20.32
N GLY A 701 49.22 -8.22 19.86
CA GLY A 701 49.09 -9.49 20.60
C GLY A 701 47.65 -10.00 20.74
N LYS A 702 46.67 -9.33 20.13
CA LYS A 702 45.26 -9.74 20.07
C LYS A 702 44.99 -10.38 18.71
N GLU A 703 44.12 -11.38 18.72
CA GLU A 703 43.62 -12.03 17.52
C GLU A 703 42.22 -11.50 17.20
N VAL A 704 42.06 -10.88 16.04
CA VAL A 704 40.77 -10.36 15.56
C VAL A 704 40.30 -11.21 14.38
N ARG A 705 39.09 -11.76 14.47
CA ARG A 705 38.47 -12.49 13.36
C ARG A 705 37.79 -11.51 12.42
N GLU A 706 38.11 -11.59 11.14
CA GLU A 706 37.54 -10.75 10.09
C GLU A 706 36.83 -11.63 9.06
N ARG A 707 35.74 -11.10 8.51
CA ARG A 707 34.94 -11.76 7.46
C ARG A 707 34.61 -10.76 6.38
N ARG A 708 34.95 -11.08 5.12
CA ARG A 708 34.75 -10.20 3.97
C ARG A 708 34.04 -10.91 2.84
N VAL A 709 33.10 -10.23 2.20
CA VAL A 709 32.47 -10.71 0.97
C VAL A 709 33.31 -10.23 -0.20
N VAL A 710 34.02 -11.13 -0.87
CA VAL A 710 35.01 -10.79 -1.90
C VAL A 710 34.54 -11.04 -3.34
N GLY A 711 33.33 -11.58 -3.51
CA GLY A 711 32.70 -11.76 -4.81
C GLY A 711 31.26 -12.23 -4.70
N ILE A 712 30.50 -11.99 -5.76
CA ILE A 712 29.14 -12.53 -5.94
C ILE A 712 29.23 -13.50 -7.13
N ILE A 713 28.93 -14.77 -6.88
CA ILE A 713 28.97 -15.84 -7.89
C ILE A 713 27.61 -15.91 -8.61
N GLU A 714 26.53 -15.92 -7.83
CA GLU A 714 25.16 -15.82 -8.34
C GLU A 714 24.43 -14.74 -7.54
N GLU A 715 23.85 -13.75 -8.22
CA GLU A 715 23.21 -12.61 -7.55
C GLU A 715 21.89 -12.99 -6.85
N GLY A 716 21.09 -13.89 -7.44
CA GLY A 716 19.77 -14.24 -6.89
C GLY A 716 18.93 -12.99 -6.58
N PHE A 717 18.44 -12.89 -5.35
CA PHE A 717 17.67 -11.74 -4.85
C PHE A 717 18.43 -10.40 -4.83
N LEU A 718 19.77 -10.40 -4.85
CA LEU A 718 20.59 -9.19 -4.80
C LEU A 718 20.38 -8.27 -6.01
N LYS A 719 19.87 -8.81 -7.14
CA LYS A 719 19.44 -8.02 -8.31
C LYS A 719 18.38 -6.98 -7.97
N VAL A 720 17.51 -7.26 -7.00
CA VAL A 720 16.39 -6.38 -6.61
C VAL A 720 16.69 -5.64 -5.30
N HIS A 721 17.34 -6.33 -4.36
CA HIS A 721 17.62 -5.82 -3.02
C HIS A 721 19.09 -6.05 -2.67
N GLN A 722 19.96 -5.15 -3.13
CA GLN A 722 21.40 -5.22 -2.85
C GLN A 722 21.68 -4.91 -1.37
N THR A 723 21.95 -5.95 -0.59
CA THR A 723 22.26 -5.85 0.85
C THR A 723 23.74 -6.06 1.17
N LEU A 724 24.53 -6.49 0.19
CA LEU A 724 25.93 -6.84 0.35
C LEU A 724 26.82 -5.86 -0.39
N ARG A 725 27.99 -5.61 0.18
CA ARG A 725 29.06 -4.84 -0.47
C ARG A 725 30.21 -5.79 -0.73
N VAL A 726 30.66 -5.83 -1.98
CA VAL A 726 31.86 -6.58 -2.36
C VAL A 726 33.09 -5.78 -1.93
N GLU A 727 34.01 -6.46 -1.30
CA GLU A 727 35.27 -5.95 -0.77
C GLU A 727 36.47 -6.57 -1.49
N GLY A 728 37.65 -5.96 -1.34
CA GLY A 728 38.88 -6.48 -1.92
C GLY A 728 39.33 -7.79 -1.27
N ARG A 729 39.99 -8.66 -2.04
CA ARG A 729 40.63 -9.86 -1.52
C ARG A 729 41.83 -9.51 -0.64
N VAL A 730 42.15 -10.42 0.28
CA VAL A 730 43.28 -10.33 1.20
C VAL A 730 44.14 -11.59 1.06
N GLU A 731 45.45 -11.43 1.25
CA GLU A 731 46.46 -12.50 1.24
C GLU A 731 46.98 -12.73 2.67
N GLU A 732 47.50 -13.93 2.93
CA GLU A 732 48.21 -14.22 4.18
C GLU A 732 49.60 -13.61 4.19
N GLY A 733 50.10 -13.28 5.38
CA GLY A 733 51.44 -12.74 5.56
C GLY A 733 51.51 -11.62 6.60
N SER A 734 52.72 -11.12 6.81
CA SER A 734 52.95 -9.91 7.61
C SER A 734 52.78 -8.68 6.72
N PHE A 735 51.98 -7.73 7.19
CA PHE A 735 51.72 -6.47 6.51
C PHE A 735 52.17 -5.30 7.38
N ARG A 736 52.84 -4.33 6.75
CA ARG A 736 53.24 -3.11 7.43
C ARG A 736 52.02 -2.26 7.81
N VAL A 737 52.04 -1.73 9.03
CA VAL A 737 51.06 -0.75 9.50
C VAL A 737 51.42 0.62 8.94
N MET A 738 50.54 1.15 8.10
CA MET A 738 50.72 2.45 7.43
C MET A 738 50.27 3.61 8.32
N GLU A 739 49.17 3.43 9.03
CA GLU A 739 48.59 4.48 9.87
C GLU A 739 47.90 3.87 11.08
N THR A 740 48.17 4.40 12.26
CA THR A 740 47.44 4.09 13.49
C THR A 740 46.85 5.37 14.06
N LYS A 741 45.53 5.40 14.22
CA LYS A 741 44.81 6.50 14.88
C LYS A 741 44.08 5.97 16.09
N VAL A 742 44.50 6.39 17.28
CA VAL A 742 43.80 6.09 18.53
C VAL A 742 42.84 7.24 18.86
N ARG A 743 41.57 6.91 19.07
CA ARG A 743 40.54 7.86 19.49
C ARG A 743 39.77 7.30 20.67
N TYR A 744 39.34 8.18 21.56
CA TYR A 744 38.40 7.81 22.61
C TYR A 744 36.98 7.88 22.05
N GLU A 745 36.38 6.71 21.86
CA GLU A 745 35.01 6.57 21.37
C GLU A 745 34.09 6.09 22.50
N SER A 746 32.79 6.29 22.35
CA SER A 746 31.83 5.72 23.30
C SER A 746 31.81 4.20 23.18
N SER A 747 31.71 3.50 24.30
CA SER A 747 31.64 2.03 24.35
C SER A 747 30.41 1.46 23.61
N VAL A 748 29.35 2.25 23.51
CA VAL A 748 28.12 1.91 22.79
C VAL A 748 27.75 2.99 21.78
N ARG A 749 26.76 2.71 20.93
CA ARG A 749 26.16 3.68 19.98
C ARG A 749 24.77 4.08 20.45
N PRO A 750 24.33 5.34 20.26
CA PRO A 750 22.97 5.73 20.62
C PRO A 750 21.95 4.98 19.75
N TYR A 751 20.79 4.69 20.33
CA TYR A 751 19.66 4.11 19.60
C TYR A 751 19.08 5.11 18.60
N SER A 752 18.69 4.63 17.43
CA SER A 752 17.69 5.30 16.58
C SER A 752 16.28 4.87 17.01
N GLN A 753 15.23 5.52 16.47
CA GLN A 753 13.86 5.05 16.65
C GLN A 753 13.70 3.61 16.17
N GLY A 754 14.32 3.25 15.03
CA GLY A 754 14.30 1.88 14.52
C GLY A 754 14.98 0.85 15.43
N ASP A 755 16.09 1.21 16.08
CA ASP A 755 16.76 0.31 17.03
C ASP A 755 15.88 0.07 18.27
N LEU A 756 15.18 1.10 18.73
CA LEU A 756 14.27 1.01 19.86
C LEU A 756 13.06 0.11 19.57
N ILE A 757 12.50 0.19 18.36
CA ILE A 757 11.41 -0.69 17.91
C ILE A 757 11.85 -2.15 17.83
N ALA A 758 13.06 -2.39 17.31
CA ALA A 758 13.62 -3.73 17.28
C ALA A 758 13.76 -4.31 18.70
N LEU A 759 14.22 -3.50 19.65
CA LEU A 759 14.36 -3.89 21.05
C LEU A 759 12.99 -4.13 21.71
N MET A 760 11.98 -3.31 21.42
CA MET A 760 10.59 -3.51 21.85
C MET A 760 10.06 -4.88 21.40
N LYS A 761 10.24 -5.23 20.12
CA LYS A 761 9.84 -6.54 19.58
C LYS A 761 10.62 -7.69 20.22
N GLU A 762 11.94 -7.56 20.36
CA GLU A 762 12.80 -8.58 21.00
C GLU A 762 12.39 -8.85 22.46
N LYS A 763 12.04 -7.80 23.20
CA LYS A 763 11.64 -7.89 24.62
C LYS A 763 10.17 -8.25 24.82
N GLY A 764 9.37 -8.37 23.75
CA GLY A 764 7.93 -8.63 23.84
C GLY A 764 7.10 -7.47 24.37
N ILE A 765 7.62 -6.24 24.26
CA ILE A 765 7.01 -5.03 24.83
C ILE A 765 6.35 -4.20 23.72
N GLY A 766 5.04 -3.97 23.84
CA GLY A 766 4.25 -3.28 22.82
C GLY A 766 3.87 -4.16 21.62
N ARG A 767 3.16 -3.56 20.66
CA ARG A 767 2.56 -4.24 19.50
C ARG A 767 2.66 -3.36 18.25
N PRO A 768 2.44 -3.92 17.04
CA PRO A 768 2.40 -3.16 15.79
C PRO A 768 1.56 -1.88 15.82
N SER A 769 0.44 -1.87 16.56
CA SER A 769 -0.44 -0.72 16.72
C SER A 769 0.05 0.34 17.72
N THR A 770 1.04 0.02 18.57
CA THR A 770 1.50 0.87 19.67
C THR A 770 2.94 1.36 19.53
N TYR A 771 3.83 0.68 18.78
CA TYR A 771 5.25 1.04 18.67
C TYR A 771 5.51 2.53 18.37
N SER A 772 4.88 3.07 17.31
CA SER A 772 5.05 4.47 16.95
C SER A 772 4.44 5.42 17.98
N LYS A 773 3.24 5.11 18.49
CA LYS A 773 2.52 5.91 19.50
C LYS A 773 3.35 6.07 20.78
N ILE A 774 4.03 5.02 21.22
CA ILE A 774 4.88 5.03 22.42
C ILE A 774 6.07 5.97 22.23
N ILE A 775 6.80 5.83 21.11
CA ILE A 775 7.95 6.69 20.80
C ILE A 775 7.51 8.15 20.66
N GLU A 776 6.41 8.40 19.95
CA GLU A 776 5.84 9.75 19.79
C GLU A 776 5.47 10.38 21.13
N THR A 777 4.93 9.59 22.07
CA THR A 777 4.60 10.07 23.41
C THR A 777 5.86 10.50 24.16
N LEU A 778 6.96 9.74 24.09
CA LEU A 778 8.23 10.14 24.72
C LEU A 778 8.74 11.50 24.21
N PHE A 779 8.59 11.76 22.91
CA PHE A 779 8.91 13.06 22.32
C PHE A 779 7.96 14.17 22.76
N LYS A 780 6.64 13.96 22.64
CA LYS A 780 5.61 14.95 23.00
C LYS A 780 5.70 15.39 24.46
N ARG A 781 6.08 14.47 25.36
CA ARG A 781 6.25 14.74 26.80
C ARG A 781 7.62 15.35 27.13
N GLY A 782 8.52 15.48 26.16
CA GLY A 782 9.85 16.04 26.34
C GLY A 782 10.81 15.15 27.14
N TYR A 783 10.59 13.84 27.14
CA TYR A 783 11.44 12.87 27.86
C TYR A 783 12.68 12.49 27.07
N VAL A 784 12.56 12.49 25.75
CA VAL A 784 13.66 12.22 24.82
C VAL A 784 13.74 13.34 23.79
N PHE A 785 14.91 13.46 23.18
CA PHE A 785 15.14 14.32 22.02
C PHE A 785 15.98 13.58 20.99
N GLU A 786 15.93 14.06 19.75
CA GLU A 786 16.63 13.46 18.63
C GLU A 786 17.73 14.40 18.12
N LYS A 787 18.92 13.86 17.90
CA LYS A 787 20.05 14.58 17.29
C LYS A 787 20.74 13.68 16.26
N GLY A 788 20.66 14.05 14.99
CA GLY A 788 21.28 13.30 13.89
C GLY A 788 20.70 11.88 13.69
N GLY A 789 19.39 11.71 13.86
CA GLY A 789 18.73 10.39 13.74
C GLY A 789 18.86 9.50 14.98
N LYS A 790 19.36 10.04 16.09
CA LYS A 790 19.74 9.31 17.30
C LYS A 790 19.05 9.88 18.54
N LEU A 791 18.59 8.99 19.41
CA LEU A 791 17.79 9.28 20.60
C LEU A 791 18.67 9.47 21.83
N PHE A 792 18.30 10.47 22.63
CA PHE A 792 18.93 10.78 23.91
C PHE A 792 17.87 11.16 24.93
N VAL A 793 18.13 10.87 26.20
CA VAL A 793 17.24 11.25 27.31
C VAL A 793 17.45 12.72 27.71
N THR A 794 16.37 13.43 28.04
CA THR A 794 16.43 14.78 28.61
C THR A 794 16.66 14.74 30.14
N PRO A 795 17.07 15.85 30.77
CA PRO A 795 17.10 15.93 32.23
C PRO A 795 15.74 15.61 32.87
N LEU A 796 14.65 16.08 32.26
CA LEU A 796 13.29 15.79 32.70
C LEU A 796 13.00 14.28 32.62
N GLY A 797 13.29 13.64 31.48
CA GLY A 797 13.08 12.20 31.30
C GLY A 797 13.85 11.37 32.32
N ARG A 798 15.09 11.76 32.65
CA ARG A 798 15.87 11.10 33.71
C ARG A 798 15.20 11.20 35.08
N MET A 799 14.76 12.39 35.48
CA MET A 799 14.10 12.58 36.79
C MET A 799 12.79 11.80 36.87
N VAL A 800 11.99 11.84 35.81
CA VAL A 800 10.72 11.09 35.72
C VAL A 800 10.96 9.60 35.82
N TYR A 801 11.90 9.03 35.05
CA TYR A 801 12.21 7.60 35.10
C TYR A 801 12.65 7.15 36.50
N ARG A 802 13.62 7.86 37.11
CA ARG A 802 14.12 7.50 38.46
C ARG A 802 13.02 7.54 39.51
N TYR A 803 12.17 8.58 39.48
CA TYR A 803 11.03 8.66 40.39
C TYR A 803 10.08 7.46 40.23
N LEU A 804 9.75 7.09 38.98
CA LEU A 804 8.86 5.96 38.71
C LEU A 804 9.48 4.62 39.07
N GLU A 805 10.77 4.42 38.78
CA GLU A 805 11.49 3.19 39.11
C GLU A 805 11.63 3.00 40.63
N GLU A 806 11.97 4.06 41.38
CA GLU A 806 12.14 4.00 42.84
C GLU A 806 10.82 3.83 43.60
N ARG A 807 9.70 4.35 43.07
CA ARG A 807 8.39 4.39 43.76
C ARG A 807 7.37 3.39 43.26
N PHE A 808 7.44 3.04 41.98
CA PHE A 808 6.44 2.25 41.28
C PHE A 808 7.10 1.19 40.40
N GLY A 809 8.35 0.82 40.69
CA GLY A 809 9.18 -0.08 39.87
C GLY A 809 8.48 -1.37 39.45
N ARG A 810 7.64 -1.94 40.32
CA ARG A 810 6.81 -3.10 39.98
C ARG A 810 5.87 -2.79 38.80
N LEU A 811 5.06 -1.73 38.92
CA LEU A 811 4.08 -1.32 37.89
C LEU A 811 4.72 -1.01 36.54
N VAL A 812 5.96 -0.50 36.54
CA VAL A 812 6.69 -0.06 35.34
C VAL A 812 7.80 -1.02 34.91
N SER A 813 7.79 -2.26 35.40
CA SER A 813 8.81 -3.26 35.07
C SER A 813 8.63 -3.84 33.65
N GLU A 814 9.75 -4.28 33.07
CA GLU A 814 9.76 -4.96 31.76
C GLU A 814 9.00 -6.29 31.85
N GLU A 815 9.22 -7.09 32.91
CA GLU A 815 8.59 -8.41 33.06
C GLU A 815 7.07 -8.29 33.11
N LEU A 816 6.55 -7.42 33.99
CA LEU A 816 5.11 -7.27 34.17
C LEU A 816 4.40 -6.73 32.92
N THR A 817 5.07 -5.85 32.18
CA THR A 817 4.55 -5.33 30.90
C THR A 817 4.43 -6.45 29.87
N ARG A 818 5.43 -7.33 29.76
CA ARG A 818 5.41 -8.47 28.86
C ARG A 818 4.35 -9.50 29.26
N ASP A 819 4.29 -9.86 30.55
CA ASP A 819 3.36 -10.87 31.06
C ASP A 819 1.89 -10.44 30.87
N LEU A 820 1.61 -9.13 31.02
CA LEU A 820 0.28 -8.59 30.73
C LEU A 820 -0.05 -8.65 29.24
N GLU A 821 0.89 -8.30 28.36
CA GLU A 821 0.71 -8.38 26.93
C GLU A 821 0.43 -9.82 26.47
N GLU A 822 1.13 -10.81 27.04
CA GLU A 822 0.81 -12.24 26.84
C GLU A 822 -0.58 -12.63 27.37
N THR A 823 -0.98 -12.04 28.51
CA THR A 823 -2.33 -12.25 29.07
C THR A 823 -3.41 -11.67 28.15
N ILE A 824 -3.19 -10.50 27.55
CA ILE A 824 -4.11 -9.89 26.58
C ILE A 824 -4.21 -10.75 25.32
N ASP A 825 -3.08 -11.26 24.80
CA ASP A 825 -3.10 -12.20 23.66
C ASP A 825 -3.86 -13.48 24.01
N ALA A 826 -3.76 -13.96 25.26
CA ALA A 826 -4.54 -15.11 25.72
C ALA A 826 -6.05 -14.80 25.80
N ILE A 827 -6.46 -13.57 26.13
CA ILE A 827 -7.86 -13.12 26.03
C ILE A 827 -8.30 -13.11 24.56
N GLU A 828 -7.50 -12.55 23.65
CA GLU A 828 -7.80 -12.48 22.22
C GLU A 828 -8.04 -13.87 21.62
N ASN A 829 -7.26 -14.86 22.07
CA ASN A 829 -7.39 -16.28 21.71
C ASN A 829 -8.48 -17.04 22.51
N GLY A 830 -9.24 -16.37 23.36
CA GLY A 830 -10.34 -16.96 24.15
C GLY A 830 -9.89 -17.93 25.25
N LYS A 831 -8.62 -17.89 25.66
CA LYS A 831 -8.04 -18.78 26.67
C LYS A 831 -8.26 -18.30 28.10
N ILE A 832 -8.41 -16.98 28.29
CA ILE A 832 -8.55 -16.34 29.61
C ILE A 832 -9.78 -15.42 29.60
N ARG A 833 -10.49 -15.35 30.73
CA ARG A 833 -11.61 -14.42 30.94
C ARG A 833 -11.09 -13.03 31.29
N PHE A 834 -11.54 -12.02 30.56
CA PHE A 834 -11.10 -10.64 30.75
C PHE A 834 -11.45 -10.05 32.12
N GLN A 835 -12.58 -10.46 32.72
CA GLN A 835 -13.04 -10.00 34.04
C GLN A 835 -12.04 -10.34 35.16
N ASP A 836 -11.43 -11.53 35.11
CA ASP A 836 -10.46 -11.98 36.12
C ASP A 836 -9.16 -11.17 36.01
N VAL A 837 -8.77 -10.82 34.79
CA VAL A 837 -7.60 -9.97 34.50
C VAL A 837 -7.82 -8.55 35.02
N LEU A 838 -8.99 -7.95 34.77
CA LEU A 838 -9.34 -6.62 35.30
C LEU A 838 -9.33 -6.59 36.82
N LYS A 839 -9.83 -7.65 37.48
CA LYS A 839 -9.79 -7.74 38.95
C LYS A 839 -8.35 -7.71 39.49
N GLY A 840 -7.48 -8.58 38.96
CA GLY A 840 -6.09 -8.64 39.39
C GLY A 840 -5.35 -7.32 39.15
N MET A 841 -5.61 -6.68 38.01
CA MET A 841 -5.01 -5.39 37.68
C MET A 841 -5.47 -4.25 38.61
N GLU A 842 -6.77 -4.14 38.92
CA GLU A 842 -7.25 -3.10 39.82
C GLU A 842 -6.62 -3.24 41.21
N GLU A 843 -6.58 -4.47 41.73
CA GLU A 843 -5.98 -4.79 43.03
C GLU A 843 -4.48 -4.45 43.06
N GLU A 844 -3.74 -4.77 41.99
CA GLU A 844 -2.33 -4.42 41.87
C GLU A 844 -2.12 -2.90 41.83
N VAL A 845 -2.86 -2.18 40.97
CA VAL A 845 -2.75 -0.71 40.85
C VAL A 845 -3.04 -0.03 42.19
N ARG A 846 -4.15 -0.38 42.85
CA ARG A 846 -4.52 0.24 44.13
C ARG A 846 -3.48 -0.03 45.22
N ARG A 847 -2.93 -1.25 45.28
CA ARG A 847 -1.91 -1.63 46.25
C ARG A 847 -0.65 -0.78 46.09
N GLU A 848 -0.13 -0.72 44.88
CA GLU A 848 1.12 -0.02 44.56
C GLU A 848 0.98 1.51 44.71
N ILE A 849 -0.16 2.09 44.35
CA ILE A 849 -0.41 3.53 44.56
C ILE A 849 -0.52 3.87 46.05
N SER A 850 -1.08 2.97 46.87
CA SER A 850 -1.23 3.19 48.31
C SER A 850 0.08 3.01 49.09
N SER A 851 0.93 2.05 48.70
CA SER A 851 2.21 1.79 49.38
C SER A 851 3.25 2.90 49.23
N SER A 852 3.14 3.70 48.17
CA SER A 852 4.17 4.70 47.81
C SER A 852 3.90 6.11 48.34
N GLY A 853 2.89 6.26 49.23
CA GLY A 853 2.46 7.54 49.82
C GLY A 853 3.36 8.13 50.91
N ASN A 854 4.47 7.48 51.30
CA ASN A 854 5.41 8.06 52.26
C ASN A 854 6.40 9.03 51.58
N PRO A 855 6.52 10.29 52.05
CA PRO A 855 7.48 11.25 51.50
C PRO A 855 8.91 10.76 51.73
N LEU A 856 9.76 10.86 50.70
CA LEU A 856 11.21 10.77 50.91
C LEU A 856 11.65 12.01 51.72
N PRO A 857 12.52 11.86 52.71
CA PRO A 857 13.20 13.02 53.28
C PRO A 857 14.00 13.71 52.18
N PRO A 858 14.08 15.05 52.20
CA PRO A 858 14.82 15.81 51.20
C PRO A 858 16.29 15.36 51.19
N ARG A 859 16.80 14.96 50.02
CA ARG A 859 18.24 14.81 49.77
C ARG A 859 18.62 15.43 48.44
#